data_AF-A0A536G4T4-F1
#
_entry.id   AF-A0A536G4T4-F1
#
_cell.length_a   1.000
_cell.length_b   1.000
_cell.length_c   1.000
_cell.angle_alpha   90.00
_cell.angle_beta   90.00
_cell.angle_gamma   90.00
#
_symmetry.space_group_name_H-M   'P 1'
#
loop_
_entity.id
_entity.type
_entity.pdbx_description
1 polymer ?
#
loop_
_entity_poly.entity_id
_entity_poly.type
_entity_poly.pdbx_seq_one_letter_code
_entity_poly.pdbx_strand_id
1 'polypeptide(L)'
;MAKTNVPDSFLVGGVEIRTNAKPDTYDLRDLEYRPMLRLLKPVVDARPRRGAFEVLMQDGQSCTGHAIAAVINTVLARQAMSLGKEPPGLVSPYMLYRMARRYDEFLGDGDEGSSLRGAFKGWLRHGVALDSQWQELAIEEGVDQIAATPDLDNPAFIAACRQRPLGAYYRVNAYRLDDMQSALNELHAIAVSAAIHRGWEQPVPVTTPRGETLMVIKRDGHPEPLGGHAFCIVGYNEIGFLIQNSWGAGWGKDGFATLLYDDWLASAYDAWVCRPGVPSTPLAAPSVASKITTTGDIVLSGGPNLTLLRAYVVNTGNDGRLSSTGKFVSTAGQLDEIFTNMAVKHAAWTAEDHTTDRHVLLYAHGGVIDEFGGLGIAQQQLGWWLQNHVYPISFCWESGALETIGDSIGDLLHRFLPFGGIRFDFEEHADRLVEWTARRFAAALWQEMKGNAEGASTAEGPGDIRGGTEIGRRLQDYIARHPEANIRIHLAGHSAGTIFLCSLVERLTEMGLPIESVAFMGGAATNADFAAKVLPAFVPRPGKGAVKRFTTFDLSERMEQDDTCALGDNAWYHKSLLYLVARGLEPNPDPRTGMVPVVGLELGLGAVLPDGRTLAQAISSPDDGCDGRIVIAPTPSTSDFHSDAHGHADFDNDAATMTSILLRMLQVPSPPAGPYRQNLPVPDLPAAAPTSAPTGMTTQTLVASTVPEAAAATNGAPAEAGAGPIAALAMGATVVIATDATETPAAIGSAESAAVVGPAVLALPEIRIPAEAAISPKSSSPAFDVLRANGYTFEDESLRPRSDDDANRNGANGTPGPAGGGSGPGEASSGSAR
;
A
#
# COMPACT_ATOMS: atom_id res chain seq x y z
N MET A 1 1.61 23.89 -17.48
CA MET A 1 0.21 23.53 -17.79
C MET A 1 -0.38 22.92 -16.53
N ALA A 2 -1.53 23.41 -16.06
CA ALA A 2 -2.18 22.85 -14.88
C ALA A 2 -2.52 21.39 -15.17
N LYS A 3 -1.77 20.45 -14.58
CA LYS A 3 -2.17 19.04 -14.52
C LYS A 3 -3.32 19.02 -13.50
N THR A 4 -4.50 18.68 -14.00
CA THR A 4 -5.84 19.00 -13.49
C THR A 4 -6.10 18.57 -12.04
N ASN A 5 -6.66 19.49 -11.25
CA ASN A 5 -7.36 19.23 -9.98
C ASN A 5 -8.80 19.78 -10.08
N VAL A 6 -9.61 19.23 -10.98
CA VAL A 6 -11.08 19.34 -10.87
C VAL A 6 -11.66 18.00 -11.30
N PRO A 7 -12.27 17.22 -10.39
CA PRO A 7 -13.09 16.08 -10.80
C PRO A 7 -14.30 16.64 -11.55
N ASP A 8 -14.50 16.21 -12.79
CA ASP A 8 -15.59 16.67 -13.64
C ASP A 8 -16.57 15.52 -13.86
N SER A 9 -17.85 15.79 -13.59
CA SER A 9 -18.95 14.95 -14.04
C SER A 9 -19.56 15.54 -15.30
N PHE A 10 -19.82 14.68 -16.28
CA PHE A 10 -20.38 15.10 -17.57
C PHE A 10 -21.35 14.05 -18.11
N LEU A 11 -22.17 14.44 -19.08
CA LEU A 11 -23.20 13.57 -19.63
C LEU A 11 -22.74 12.91 -20.93
N VAL A 12 -22.84 11.59 -21.00
CA VAL A 12 -22.64 10.81 -22.22
C VAL A 12 -23.92 10.05 -22.52
N GLY A 13 -24.57 10.37 -23.63
CA GLY A 13 -25.84 9.71 -24.00
C GLY A 13 -26.96 9.84 -22.95
N GLY A 14 -26.92 10.88 -22.12
CA GLY A 14 -27.87 11.11 -21.02
C GLY A 14 -27.51 10.44 -19.69
N VAL A 15 -26.36 9.76 -19.61
CA VAL A 15 -25.85 9.14 -18.37
C VAL A 15 -24.73 9.99 -17.79
N GLU A 16 -24.77 10.23 -16.47
CA GLU A 16 -23.70 10.93 -15.75
C GLU A 16 -22.47 10.02 -15.65
N ILE A 17 -21.34 10.52 -16.13
CA ILE A 17 -20.04 9.87 -16.07
C ILE A 17 -19.15 10.67 -15.12
N ARG A 18 -18.43 9.97 -14.23
CA ARG A 18 -17.47 10.56 -13.31
C ARG A 18 -16.08 9.95 -13.54
N THR A 19 -15.09 10.78 -13.81
CA THR A 19 -13.71 10.34 -14.07
C THR A 19 -12.73 11.15 -13.25
N ASN A 20 -11.82 10.46 -12.54
CA ASN A 20 -10.83 11.11 -11.68
C ASN A 20 -9.54 10.27 -11.57
N ALA A 21 -9.07 9.74 -12.71
CA ALA A 21 -7.79 9.03 -12.73
C ALA A 21 -6.64 10.03 -12.50
N LYS A 22 -5.82 9.74 -11.49
CA LYS A 22 -4.67 10.58 -11.12
C LYS A 22 -3.38 10.03 -11.78
N PRO A 23 -2.47 10.89 -12.28
CA PRO A 23 -1.17 10.44 -12.77
C PRO A 23 -0.35 9.77 -11.66
N ASP A 24 0.34 8.67 -11.96
CA ASP A 24 1.18 7.97 -11.00
C ASP A 24 2.36 8.85 -10.53
N THR A 25 2.61 8.89 -9.22
CA THR A 25 3.85 9.42 -8.62
C THR A 25 5.06 8.68 -9.19
N TYR A 26 6.20 9.34 -9.34
CA TYR A 26 7.41 8.65 -9.82
C TYR A 26 7.93 7.66 -8.75
N ASP A 27 8.19 6.41 -9.14
CA ASP A 27 8.80 5.37 -8.28
C ASP A 27 9.95 4.70 -9.03
N LEU A 28 11.16 4.75 -8.47
CA LEU A 28 12.38 4.16 -9.05
C LEU A 28 12.33 2.63 -9.16
N ARG A 29 11.41 1.97 -8.44
CA ARG A 29 11.24 0.50 -8.43
C ARG A 29 10.30 0.01 -9.53
N ASP A 30 9.61 0.91 -10.24
CA ASP A 30 8.78 0.55 -11.38
C ASP A 30 9.63 -0.20 -12.42
N LEU A 31 9.20 -1.40 -12.80
CA LEU A 31 9.88 -2.16 -13.84
C LEU A 31 9.54 -1.56 -15.20
N GLU A 32 10.54 -1.12 -15.95
CA GLU A 32 10.35 -0.61 -17.31
C GLU A 32 10.11 -1.75 -18.31
N TYR A 33 9.13 -1.57 -19.18
CA TYR A 33 8.87 -2.47 -20.30
C TYR A 33 10.00 -2.37 -21.33
N ARG A 34 10.50 -3.53 -21.79
CA ARG A 34 11.55 -3.64 -22.81
C ARG A 34 11.04 -4.51 -23.98
N PRO A 35 10.86 -3.94 -25.19
CA PRO A 35 10.36 -4.68 -26.36
C PRO A 35 11.22 -5.88 -26.78
N MET A 36 10.60 -6.95 -27.29
CA MET A 36 11.30 -8.18 -27.73
C MET A 36 12.01 -8.08 -29.11
N LEU A 37 12.13 -6.90 -29.71
CA LEU A 37 12.70 -6.68 -31.06
C LEU A 37 12.11 -7.56 -32.18
N ARG A 38 10.84 -7.97 -32.04
CA ARG A 38 10.09 -8.72 -33.06
C ARG A 38 9.51 -7.78 -34.12
N LEU A 39 9.27 -8.31 -35.32
CA LEU A 39 8.50 -7.56 -36.33
C LEU A 39 7.08 -7.29 -35.81
N LEU A 40 6.66 -6.03 -35.93
CA LEU A 40 5.33 -5.60 -35.52
C LEU A 40 4.33 -5.76 -36.66
N LYS A 41 3.11 -6.18 -36.33
CA LYS A 41 2.02 -6.15 -37.31
C LYS A 41 1.67 -4.70 -37.65
N PRO A 42 1.28 -4.35 -38.89
CA PRO A 42 0.88 -2.97 -39.21
C PRO A 42 -0.43 -2.55 -38.51
N VAL A 43 -1.27 -3.54 -38.20
CA VAL A 43 -2.56 -3.36 -37.52
C VAL A 43 -2.71 -4.46 -36.49
N VAL A 44 -3.16 -4.09 -35.30
CA VAL A 44 -3.55 -5.02 -34.23
C VAL A 44 -4.98 -4.68 -33.82
N ASP A 45 -5.83 -5.70 -33.80
CA ASP A 45 -7.18 -5.62 -33.26
C ASP A 45 -7.39 -6.80 -32.31
N ALA A 46 -7.44 -6.48 -31.02
CA ALA A 46 -7.67 -7.46 -29.96
C ALA A 46 -9.07 -7.38 -29.37
N ARG A 47 -10.01 -6.69 -30.03
CA ARG A 47 -11.41 -6.69 -29.59
C ARG A 47 -11.91 -8.13 -29.41
N PRO A 48 -12.71 -8.39 -28.36
CA PRO A 48 -13.30 -9.69 -28.17
C PRO A 48 -14.18 -10.07 -29.37
N ARG A 49 -14.31 -11.38 -29.64
CA ARG A 49 -15.31 -11.85 -30.61
C ARG A 49 -16.69 -11.38 -30.16
N ARG A 50 -17.57 -11.04 -31.11
CA ARG A 50 -18.93 -10.59 -30.81
C ARG A 50 -19.62 -11.61 -29.89
N GLY A 51 -20.12 -11.14 -28.75
CA GLY A 51 -20.79 -11.97 -27.74
C GLY A 51 -19.86 -12.70 -26.76
N ALA A 52 -18.53 -12.55 -26.84
CA ALA A 52 -17.60 -13.13 -25.86
C ALA A 52 -17.67 -12.39 -24.52
N PHE A 53 -17.83 -11.07 -24.55
CA PHE A 53 -18.28 -10.24 -23.44
C PHE A 53 -18.65 -8.84 -23.93
N GLU A 54 -19.47 -8.13 -23.15
CA GLU A 54 -19.84 -6.74 -23.41
C GLU A 54 -18.91 -5.77 -22.66
N VAL A 55 -18.75 -4.56 -23.20
CA VAL A 55 -18.03 -3.48 -22.53
C VAL A 55 -18.83 -3.06 -21.30
N LEU A 56 -18.17 -3.13 -20.14
CA LEU A 56 -18.76 -2.79 -18.85
C LEU A 56 -19.10 -1.29 -18.76
N MET A 57 -20.11 -0.99 -17.97
CA MET A 57 -20.51 0.37 -17.60
C MET A 57 -20.00 0.66 -16.20
N GLN A 58 -19.13 1.66 -16.06
CA GLN A 58 -18.66 2.10 -14.77
C GLN A 58 -19.77 2.83 -14.02
N ASP A 59 -19.74 2.65 -12.70
CA ASP A 59 -20.43 3.52 -11.75
C ASP A 59 -19.39 4.20 -10.84
N GLY A 60 -19.72 5.41 -10.36
CA GLY A 60 -18.79 6.25 -9.59
C GLY A 60 -17.45 6.51 -10.31
N GLN A 61 -16.38 6.72 -9.54
CA GLN A 61 -15.04 7.05 -10.05
C GLN A 61 -14.18 5.80 -10.37
N SER A 62 -14.80 4.66 -10.68
CA SER A 62 -14.18 3.34 -10.78
C SER A 62 -13.40 3.03 -12.08
N CYS A 63 -13.03 4.06 -12.86
CA CYS A 63 -12.37 3.92 -14.17
C CYS A 63 -11.07 3.11 -14.14
N THR A 64 -10.23 3.23 -13.10
CA THR A 64 -8.98 2.45 -12.98
C THR A 64 -9.22 0.95 -12.85
N GLY A 65 -10.21 0.56 -12.03
CA GLY A 65 -10.62 -0.84 -11.90
C GLY A 65 -11.16 -1.40 -13.19
N HIS A 66 -11.97 -0.63 -13.92
CA HIS A 66 -12.51 -1.00 -15.23
C HIS A 66 -11.44 -1.14 -16.31
N ALA A 67 -10.48 -0.21 -16.37
CA ALA A 67 -9.36 -0.26 -17.31
C ALA A 67 -8.55 -1.56 -17.16
N ILE A 68 -8.25 -1.93 -15.91
CA ILE A 68 -7.47 -3.15 -15.63
C ILE A 68 -8.32 -4.40 -15.85
N ALA A 69 -9.60 -4.39 -15.49
CA ALA A 69 -10.50 -5.50 -15.81
C ALA A 69 -10.54 -5.75 -17.32
N ALA A 70 -10.64 -4.69 -18.13
CA ALA A 70 -10.61 -4.78 -19.59
C ALA A 70 -9.31 -5.41 -20.12
N VAL A 71 -8.15 -5.04 -19.56
CA VAL A 71 -6.86 -5.67 -19.89
C VAL A 71 -6.88 -7.16 -19.54
N ILE A 72 -7.28 -7.50 -18.31
CA ILE A 72 -7.29 -8.90 -17.82
C ILE A 72 -8.19 -9.77 -18.69
N ASN A 73 -9.42 -9.31 -18.93
CA ASN A 73 -10.41 -10.03 -19.72
C ASN A 73 -9.91 -10.23 -21.16
N THR A 74 -9.28 -9.22 -21.77
CA THR A 74 -8.68 -9.33 -23.11
C THR A 74 -7.55 -10.35 -23.14
N VAL A 75 -6.59 -10.27 -22.22
CA VAL A 75 -5.44 -11.17 -22.19
C VAL A 75 -5.87 -12.62 -21.94
N LEU A 76 -6.74 -12.85 -20.95
CA LEU A 76 -7.22 -14.19 -20.62
C LEU A 76 -8.09 -14.81 -21.72
N ALA A 77 -8.97 -14.02 -22.36
CA ALA A 77 -9.75 -14.50 -23.49
C ALA A 77 -8.86 -14.94 -24.65
N ARG A 78 -7.80 -14.18 -24.97
CA ARG A 78 -6.85 -14.55 -26.03
C ARG A 78 -6.00 -15.75 -25.67
N GLN A 79 -5.57 -15.85 -24.42
CA GLN A 79 -4.87 -17.04 -23.94
C GLN A 79 -5.76 -18.28 -24.07
N ALA A 80 -7.02 -18.20 -23.62
CA ALA A 80 -7.99 -19.29 -23.74
C ALA A 80 -8.19 -19.70 -25.20
N MET A 81 -8.38 -18.73 -26.10
CA MET A 81 -8.47 -18.99 -27.55
C MET A 81 -7.22 -19.70 -28.11
N SER A 82 -6.02 -19.27 -27.71
CA SER A 82 -4.77 -19.90 -28.17
C SER A 82 -4.61 -21.34 -27.67
N LEU A 83 -5.23 -21.66 -26.53
CA LEU A 83 -5.22 -22.99 -25.92
C LEU A 83 -6.42 -23.85 -26.32
N GLY A 84 -7.35 -23.34 -27.15
CA GLY A 84 -8.59 -24.03 -27.50
C GLY A 84 -9.53 -24.24 -26.31
N LYS A 85 -9.54 -23.33 -25.34
CA LYS A 85 -10.38 -23.35 -24.14
C LYS A 85 -11.37 -22.19 -24.13
N GLU A 86 -12.43 -22.34 -23.34
CA GLU A 86 -13.34 -21.23 -23.04
C GLU A 86 -12.68 -20.20 -22.09
N PRO A 87 -12.98 -18.90 -22.23
CA PRO A 87 -12.52 -17.88 -21.30
C PRO A 87 -13.04 -18.13 -19.87
N PRO A 88 -12.26 -17.76 -18.83
CA PRO A 88 -12.61 -18.03 -17.43
C PRO A 88 -13.75 -17.16 -16.84
N GLY A 89 -14.38 -16.31 -17.66
CA GLY A 89 -15.35 -15.29 -17.23
C GLY A 89 -14.74 -13.90 -17.04
N LEU A 90 -15.60 -12.90 -16.83
CA LEU A 90 -15.18 -11.52 -16.56
C LEU A 90 -14.67 -11.36 -15.13
N VAL A 91 -13.58 -10.62 -14.95
CA VAL A 91 -13.09 -10.23 -13.62
C VAL A 91 -13.80 -8.99 -13.10
N SER A 92 -13.91 -8.86 -11.77
CA SER A 92 -14.62 -7.75 -11.13
C SER A 92 -13.84 -6.43 -11.24
N PRO A 93 -14.36 -5.40 -11.92
CA PRO A 93 -13.75 -4.08 -11.92
C PRO A 93 -13.86 -3.37 -10.56
N TYR A 94 -14.92 -3.67 -9.78
CA TYR A 94 -15.15 -3.08 -8.48
C TYR A 94 -14.17 -3.61 -7.43
N MET A 95 -13.84 -4.90 -7.46
CA MET A 95 -12.75 -5.45 -6.64
C MET A 95 -11.41 -4.76 -6.97
N LEU A 96 -11.09 -4.61 -8.26
CA LEU A 96 -9.87 -3.94 -8.71
C LEU A 96 -9.84 -2.48 -8.29
N TYR A 97 -10.97 -1.76 -8.38
CA TYR A 97 -11.08 -0.38 -7.91
C TYR A 97 -10.89 -0.27 -6.39
N ARG A 98 -11.51 -1.17 -5.61
CA ARG A 98 -11.33 -1.24 -4.16
C ARG A 98 -9.87 -1.52 -3.79
N MET A 99 -9.22 -2.42 -4.51
CA MET A 99 -7.79 -2.69 -4.35
C MET A 99 -6.92 -1.49 -4.74
N ALA A 100 -7.31 -0.75 -5.77
CA ALA A 100 -6.65 0.48 -6.18
C ALA A 100 -6.60 1.46 -5.00
N ARG A 101 -7.77 1.72 -4.38
CA ARG A 101 -7.89 2.59 -3.21
C ARG A 101 -7.08 2.10 -2.00
N ARG A 102 -7.05 0.78 -1.75
CA ARG A 102 -6.28 0.20 -0.63
C ARG A 102 -4.77 0.39 -0.78
N TYR A 103 -4.25 0.26 -2.00
CA TYR A 103 -2.80 0.25 -2.28
C TYR A 103 -2.29 1.53 -2.95
N ASP A 104 -3.15 2.55 -3.03
CA ASP A 104 -2.77 3.83 -3.60
C ASP A 104 -1.82 4.60 -2.68
N GLU A 105 -1.06 5.51 -3.28
CA GLU A 105 -0.16 6.42 -2.55
C GLU A 105 -0.84 7.78 -2.26
N PHE A 106 -2.08 7.97 -2.71
CA PHE A 106 -2.86 9.18 -2.45
C PHE A 106 -3.60 9.05 -1.12
N LEU A 107 -3.10 9.72 -0.08
CA LEU A 107 -3.75 9.83 1.23
C LEU A 107 -5.09 10.57 1.10
N GLY A 108 -6.20 9.96 1.52
CA GLY A 108 -7.53 10.57 1.58
C GLY A 108 -8.68 9.56 1.69
N ASP A 109 -9.67 9.85 2.55
CA ASP A 109 -10.82 8.97 2.81
C ASP A 109 -11.98 9.10 1.80
N GLY A 110 -11.92 10.08 0.89
CA GLY A 110 -12.95 10.36 -0.10
C GLY A 110 -12.93 9.40 -1.31
N ASP A 111 -14.07 9.26 -2.00
CA ASP A 111 -14.13 8.69 -3.35
C ASP A 111 -13.54 9.72 -4.34
N GLU A 112 -12.21 9.87 -4.34
CA GLU A 112 -11.45 10.87 -5.11
C GLU A 112 -10.59 10.25 -6.23
N GLY A 113 -11.07 9.15 -6.81
CA GLY A 113 -10.36 8.43 -7.86
C GLY A 113 -9.16 7.65 -7.33
N SER A 114 -8.38 7.06 -8.24
CA SER A 114 -7.23 6.22 -7.87
C SER A 114 -6.19 6.16 -9.01
N SER A 115 -5.02 5.57 -8.75
CA SER A 115 -3.97 5.26 -9.72
C SER A 115 -4.14 3.89 -10.39
N LEU A 116 -3.51 3.73 -11.57
CA LEU A 116 -3.35 2.40 -12.17
C LEU A 116 -2.36 1.55 -11.36
N ARG A 117 -1.29 2.17 -10.83
CA ARG A 117 -0.29 1.46 -10.02
C ARG A 117 -0.90 0.80 -8.79
N GLY A 118 -1.76 1.49 -8.04
CA GLY A 118 -2.43 0.94 -6.86
C GLY A 118 -3.21 -0.34 -7.19
N ALA A 119 -3.96 -0.33 -8.29
CA ALA A 119 -4.72 -1.49 -8.73
C ALA A 119 -3.82 -2.66 -9.16
N PHE A 120 -2.70 -2.42 -9.85
CA PHE A 120 -1.72 -3.46 -10.15
C PHE A 120 -1.06 -4.04 -8.90
N LYS A 121 -0.69 -3.20 -7.92
CA LYS A 121 -0.16 -3.65 -6.62
C LYS A 121 -1.15 -4.57 -5.90
N GLY A 122 -2.43 -4.19 -5.89
CA GLY A 122 -3.48 -5.02 -5.30
C GLY A 122 -3.67 -6.34 -6.03
N TRP A 123 -3.75 -6.32 -7.37
CA TRP A 123 -3.87 -7.55 -8.16
C TRP A 123 -2.66 -8.48 -7.98
N LEU A 124 -1.44 -7.94 -7.87
CA LEU A 124 -0.23 -8.72 -7.54
C LEU A 124 -0.37 -9.47 -6.22
N ARG A 125 -0.95 -8.82 -5.21
CA ARG A 125 -1.00 -9.35 -3.84
C ARG A 125 -2.14 -10.34 -3.62
N HIS A 126 -3.30 -10.07 -4.22
CA HIS A 126 -4.54 -10.81 -3.95
C HIS A 126 -4.97 -11.75 -5.08
N GLY A 127 -4.52 -11.52 -6.31
CA GLY A 127 -5.23 -12.01 -7.49
C GLY A 127 -6.53 -11.24 -7.71
N VAL A 128 -7.45 -11.78 -8.50
CA VAL A 128 -8.73 -11.09 -8.79
C VAL A 128 -9.89 -12.09 -8.89
N ALA A 129 -11.03 -11.73 -8.31
CA ALA A 129 -12.28 -12.47 -8.36
C ALA A 129 -12.99 -12.28 -9.72
N LEU A 130 -13.88 -13.21 -10.04
CA LEU A 130 -14.83 -13.00 -11.12
C LEU A 130 -15.89 -11.97 -10.72
N ASP A 131 -16.44 -11.26 -11.70
CA ASP A 131 -17.50 -10.28 -11.49
C ASP A 131 -18.74 -10.94 -10.86
N SER A 132 -19.10 -12.15 -11.29
CA SER A 132 -20.21 -12.91 -10.69
C SER A 132 -20.00 -13.22 -9.21
N GLN A 133 -18.76 -13.50 -8.78
CA GLN A 133 -18.45 -13.76 -7.38
C GLN A 133 -18.56 -12.48 -6.54
N TRP A 134 -18.17 -11.34 -7.11
CA TRP A 134 -18.33 -10.04 -6.45
C TRP A 134 -19.81 -9.66 -6.33
N GLN A 135 -20.61 -9.93 -7.36
CA GLN A 135 -22.06 -9.74 -7.35
C GLN A 135 -22.75 -10.58 -6.27
N GLU A 136 -22.36 -11.84 -6.12
CA GLU A 136 -22.87 -12.72 -5.05
C GLU A 136 -22.61 -12.11 -3.68
N LEU A 137 -21.38 -11.65 -3.41
CA LEU A 137 -21.02 -10.99 -2.15
C LEU A 137 -21.82 -9.70 -1.91
N ALA A 138 -22.01 -8.87 -2.95
CA ALA A 138 -22.82 -7.66 -2.85
C ALA A 138 -24.28 -7.96 -2.49
N ILE A 139 -24.86 -9.02 -3.09
CA ILE A 139 -26.21 -9.48 -2.80
C ILE A 139 -26.32 -10.00 -1.36
N GLU A 140 -25.32 -10.74 -0.87
CA GLU A 140 -25.26 -11.21 0.52
C GLU A 140 -25.22 -10.05 1.52
N GLU A 141 -24.52 -8.97 1.19
CA GLU A 141 -24.48 -7.73 1.97
C GLU A 141 -25.74 -6.86 1.80
N GLY A 142 -26.60 -7.15 0.83
CA GLY A 142 -27.81 -6.38 0.54
C GLY A 142 -27.53 -5.01 -0.09
N VAL A 143 -26.40 -4.86 -0.78
CA VAL A 143 -25.93 -3.60 -1.39
C VAL A 143 -25.61 -3.80 -2.87
N ASP A 144 -25.32 -2.70 -3.58
CA ASP A 144 -24.79 -2.77 -4.94
C ASP A 144 -23.29 -3.13 -4.97
N GLN A 145 -22.75 -3.41 -6.16
CA GLN A 145 -21.36 -3.83 -6.30
C GLN A 145 -20.33 -2.75 -5.90
N ILE A 146 -20.68 -1.47 -6.02
CA ILE A 146 -19.76 -0.37 -5.71
C ILE A 146 -19.70 -0.11 -4.19
N ALA A 147 -20.81 -0.32 -3.49
CA ALA A 147 -20.91 -0.21 -2.03
C ALA A 147 -20.47 -1.50 -1.31
N ALA A 148 -20.36 -2.62 -2.02
CA ALA A 148 -19.91 -3.90 -1.44
C ALA A 148 -18.56 -3.77 -0.74
N THR A 149 -18.49 -4.30 0.49
CA THR A 149 -17.35 -4.21 1.39
C THR A 149 -16.82 -5.55 1.91
N PRO A 150 -16.65 -6.57 1.03
CA PRO A 150 -16.22 -7.88 1.50
C PRO A 150 -14.82 -7.83 2.09
N ASP A 151 -14.55 -8.75 3.03
CA ASP A 151 -13.22 -8.96 3.60
C ASP A 151 -12.28 -9.52 2.53
N LEU A 152 -11.53 -8.62 1.88
CA LEU A 152 -10.56 -8.95 0.84
C LEU A 152 -9.47 -9.90 1.34
N ASP A 153 -9.24 -9.94 2.66
CA ASP A 153 -8.22 -10.78 3.28
C ASP A 153 -8.77 -12.14 3.76
N ASN A 154 -10.06 -12.43 3.52
CA ASN A 154 -10.65 -13.73 3.82
C ASN A 154 -9.90 -14.85 3.07
N PRO A 155 -9.40 -15.90 3.75
CA PRO A 155 -8.59 -16.93 3.11
C PRO A 155 -9.27 -17.67 1.95
N ALA A 156 -10.59 -17.93 2.04
CA ALA A 156 -11.35 -18.59 0.99
C ALA A 156 -11.52 -17.66 -0.23
N PHE A 157 -11.78 -16.37 0.02
CA PHE A 157 -11.88 -15.37 -1.02
C PHE A 157 -10.54 -15.15 -1.75
N ILE A 158 -9.43 -15.01 -1.02
CA ILE A 158 -8.08 -14.92 -1.60
C ILE A 158 -7.77 -16.18 -2.43
N ALA A 159 -8.11 -17.37 -1.94
CA ALA A 159 -7.85 -18.61 -2.67
C ALA A 159 -8.58 -18.64 -4.03
N ALA A 160 -9.81 -18.12 -4.09
CA ALA A 160 -10.53 -17.94 -5.35
C ALA A 160 -9.85 -16.89 -6.24
N CYS A 161 -9.45 -15.74 -5.70
CA CYS A 161 -8.77 -14.67 -6.44
C CYS A 161 -7.43 -15.12 -7.04
N ARG A 162 -6.66 -15.94 -6.32
CA ARG A 162 -5.38 -16.51 -6.75
C ARG A 162 -5.48 -17.52 -7.90
N GLN A 163 -6.68 -17.86 -8.37
CA GLN A 163 -6.87 -18.56 -9.63
C GLN A 163 -6.59 -17.66 -10.85
N ARG A 164 -6.54 -16.33 -10.67
CA ARG A 164 -6.18 -15.33 -11.68
C ARG A 164 -5.10 -14.38 -11.12
N PRO A 165 -3.90 -14.87 -10.81
CA PRO A 165 -2.85 -14.04 -10.23
C PRO A 165 -2.26 -13.10 -11.28
N LEU A 166 -1.62 -12.02 -10.84
CA LEU A 166 -0.72 -11.23 -11.68
C LEU A 166 0.70 -11.82 -11.59
N GLY A 167 1.34 -12.04 -12.73
CA GLY A 167 2.70 -12.59 -12.78
C GLY A 167 3.77 -11.51 -12.83
N ALA A 168 3.55 -10.46 -13.62
CA ALA A 168 4.41 -9.28 -13.70
C ALA A 168 3.64 -8.11 -14.34
N TYR A 169 4.01 -6.89 -14.01
CA TYR A 169 3.52 -5.68 -14.65
C TYR A 169 4.70 -4.73 -14.88
N TYR A 170 4.66 -3.99 -15.99
CA TYR A 170 5.73 -3.11 -16.43
C TYR A 170 5.17 -1.78 -16.92
N ARG A 171 5.88 -0.70 -16.63
CA ARG A 171 5.57 0.63 -17.13
C ARG A 171 6.05 0.75 -18.57
N VAL A 172 5.15 1.12 -19.47
CA VAL A 172 5.48 1.42 -20.87
C VAL A 172 5.74 2.91 -21.00
N ASN A 173 6.69 3.31 -21.83
CA ASN A 173 6.87 4.71 -22.15
C ASN A 173 5.69 5.21 -23.00
N ALA A 174 4.76 5.91 -22.35
CA ALA A 174 3.54 6.42 -22.97
C ALA A 174 3.81 7.37 -24.14
N TYR A 175 4.97 8.04 -24.17
CA TYR A 175 5.35 9.00 -25.22
C TYR A 175 6.14 8.37 -26.37
N ARG A 176 6.39 7.05 -26.33
CA ARG A 176 7.05 6.30 -27.40
C ARG A 176 6.06 5.35 -28.06
N LEU A 177 5.52 5.75 -29.21
CA LEU A 177 4.52 4.96 -29.96
C LEU A 177 5.03 3.55 -30.29
N ASP A 178 6.32 3.40 -30.62
CA ASP A 178 6.93 2.09 -30.91
C ASP A 178 6.86 1.14 -29.70
N ASP A 179 7.07 1.65 -28.49
CA ASP A 179 7.02 0.84 -27.26
C ASP A 179 5.57 0.39 -26.99
N MET A 180 4.60 1.31 -27.17
CA MET A 180 3.16 1.02 -27.07
C MET A 180 2.71 -0.03 -28.10
N GLN A 181 3.11 0.12 -29.37
CA GLN A 181 2.79 -0.83 -30.42
C GLN A 181 3.46 -2.20 -30.21
N SER A 182 4.69 -2.21 -29.67
CA SER A 182 5.38 -3.45 -29.29
C SER A 182 4.66 -4.19 -28.17
N ALA A 183 4.25 -3.46 -27.13
CA ALA A 183 3.46 -3.98 -26.02
C ALA A 183 2.12 -4.59 -26.50
N LEU A 184 1.38 -3.91 -27.38
CA LEU A 184 0.13 -4.40 -27.96
C LEU A 184 0.33 -5.64 -28.84
N ASN A 185 1.47 -5.75 -29.49
CA ASN A 185 1.84 -6.93 -30.25
C ASN A 185 2.04 -8.14 -29.33
N GLU A 186 2.68 -7.93 -28.19
CA GLU A 186 3.05 -9.00 -27.25
C GLU A 186 1.88 -9.44 -26.37
N LEU A 187 1.14 -8.49 -25.80
CA LEU A 187 0.14 -8.75 -24.76
C LEU A 187 -1.28 -8.35 -25.16
N HIS A 188 -1.46 -7.69 -26.30
CA HIS A 188 -2.78 -7.37 -26.87
C HIS A 188 -3.65 -6.39 -26.09
N ALA A 189 -3.19 -5.90 -24.94
CA ALA A 189 -3.86 -4.89 -24.15
C ALA A 189 -2.87 -4.08 -23.32
N ILE A 190 -3.16 -2.78 -23.13
CA ILE A 190 -2.41 -1.87 -22.25
C ILE A 190 -3.43 -1.10 -21.40
N ALA A 191 -3.23 -1.06 -20.08
CA ALA A 191 -3.99 -0.16 -19.19
C ALA A 191 -3.34 1.22 -19.26
N VAL A 192 -4.13 2.25 -19.53
CA VAL A 192 -3.63 3.61 -19.72
C VAL A 192 -4.48 4.63 -18.98
N SER A 193 -3.88 5.78 -18.68
CA SER A 193 -4.57 6.96 -18.16
C SER A 193 -4.19 8.19 -18.99
N ALA A 194 -5.13 9.12 -19.16
CA ALA A 194 -4.93 10.35 -19.91
C ALA A 194 -5.88 11.47 -19.48
N ALA A 195 -5.52 12.72 -19.81
CA ALA A 195 -6.46 13.83 -19.80
C ALA A 195 -7.51 13.65 -20.92
N ILE A 196 -8.79 13.77 -20.59
CA ILE A 196 -9.88 13.67 -21.58
C ILE A 196 -10.43 15.06 -21.94
N HIS A 197 -11.15 15.16 -23.05
CA HIS A 197 -11.74 16.39 -23.59
C HIS A 197 -13.11 16.09 -24.21
N ARG A 198 -13.89 17.11 -24.57
CA ARG A 198 -15.29 16.98 -25.04
C ARG A 198 -15.49 16.05 -26.24
N GLY A 199 -14.49 15.95 -27.11
CA GLY A 199 -14.45 14.93 -28.17
C GLY A 199 -14.71 13.47 -27.74
N TRP A 200 -14.53 13.15 -26.46
CA TRP A 200 -14.84 11.84 -25.89
C TRP A 200 -16.35 11.61 -25.71
N GLU A 201 -17.16 12.66 -25.54
CA GLU A 201 -18.60 12.54 -25.32
C GLU A 201 -19.29 11.85 -26.51
N GLN A 202 -18.88 12.17 -27.74
CA GLN A 202 -19.45 11.63 -28.97
C GLN A 202 -18.37 11.36 -30.02
N PRO A 203 -17.82 10.13 -30.07
CA PRO A 203 -16.94 9.71 -31.15
C PRO A 203 -17.65 9.85 -32.52
N VAL A 204 -16.91 10.28 -33.54
CA VAL A 204 -17.48 10.56 -34.87
C VAL A 204 -17.17 9.43 -35.86
N PRO A 205 -18.09 9.09 -36.78
CA PRO A 205 -17.82 8.09 -37.82
C PRO A 205 -16.88 8.66 -38.89
N VAL A 206 -15.87 7.87 -39.24
CA VAL A 206 -14.86 8.18 -40.25
C VAL A 206 -14.71 6.97 -41.18
N THR A 207 -14.87 7.19 -42.47
CA THR A 207 -14.68 6.14 -43.48
C THR A 207 -13.25 6.16 -43.98
N THR A 208 -12.57 5.02 -43.86
CA THR A 208 -11.20 4.82 -44.33
C THR A 208 -11.16 4.74 -45.86
N PRO A 209 -9.99 4.92 -46.50
CA PRO A 209 -9.82 4.74 -47.94
C PRO A 209 -10.17 3.33 -48.44
N ARG A 210 -10.21 2.35 -47.52
CA ARG A 210 -10.59 0.95 -47.80
C ARG A 210 -12.10 0.71 -47.64
N GLY A 211 -12.89 1.73 -47.31
CA GLY A 211 -14.34 1.64 -47.13
C GLY A 211 -14.78 1.13 -45.75
N GLU A 212 -13.89 1.05 -44.76
CA GLU A 212 -14.24 0.68 -43.39
C GLU A 212 -14.68 1.92 -42.59
N THR A 213 -15.74 1.83 -41.80
CA THR A 213 -16.16 2.90 -40.89
C THR A 213 -15.57 2.68 -39.49
N LEU A 214 -14.74 3.62 -39.07
CA LEU A 214 -14.16 3.73 -37.73
C LEU A 214 -14.91 4.79 -36.92
N MET A 215 -15.07 4.57 -35.61
CA MET A 215 -15.44 5.66 -34.70
C MET A 215 -14.16 6.31 -34.19
N VAL A 216 -14.02 7.62 -34.33
CA VAL A 216 -12.81 8.37 -33.98
C VAL A 216 -13.13 9.40 -32.91
N ILE A 217 -12.34 9.43 -31.84
CA ILE A 217 -12.38 10.50 -30.85
C ILE A 217 -11.70 11.72 -31.47
N LYS A 218 -12.46 12.80 -31.62
CA LYS A 218 -11.98 14.03 -32.24
C LYS A 218 -11.87 15.13 -31.20
N ARG A 219 -10.65 15.57 -30.92
CA ARG A 219 -10.45 16.81 -30.15
C ARG A 219 -11.11 17.99 -30.85
N ASP A 220 -12.07 18.60 -30.18
CA ASP A 220 -12.64 19.88 -30.55
C ASP A 220 -11.62 20.98 -30.22
N GLY A 221 -11.69 22.14 -30.88
CA GLY A 221 -10.70 23.21 -30.72
C GLY A 221 -10.67 23.85 -29.32
N HIS A 222 -11.38 23.27 -28.34
CA HIS A 222 -11.46 23.71 -26.96
C HIS A 222 -10.30 23.09 -26.15
N PRO A 223 -9.43 23.92 -25.54
CA PRO A 223 -8.23 23.43 -24.86
C PRO A 223 -8.48 22.92 -23.43
N GLU A 224 -9.71 23.03 -22.92
CA GLU A 224 -10.03 22.71 -21.53
C GLU A 224 -10.22 21.19 -21.35
N PRO A 225 -9.44 20.54 -20.47
CA PRO A 225 -9.63 19.14 -20.15
C PRO A 225 -10.90 18.94 -19.31
N LEU A 226 -11.61 17.83 -19.56
CA LEU A 226 -12.75 17.36 -18.76
C LEU A 226 -12.32 16.52 -17.54
N GLY A 227 -11.03 16.41 -17.25
CA GLY A 227 -10.48 15.59 -16.17
C GLY A 227 -9.60 14.44 -16.64
N GLY A 228 -9.20 13.58 -15.70
CA GLY A 228 -8.39 12.40 -15.95
C GLY A 228 -9.22 11.12 -16.03
N HIS A 229 -8.96 10.30 -17.04
CA HIS A 229 -9.66 9.02 -17.26
C HIS A 229 -8.69 7.87 -17.45
N ALA A 230 -9.07 6.68 -16.96
CA ALA A 230 -8.34 5.43 -17.16
C ALA A 230 -9.15 4.47 -18.05
N PHE A 231 -8.51 3.87 -19.03
CA PHE A 231 -9.13 3.00 -20.02
C PHE A 231 -8.13 1.96 -20.57
N CYS A 232 -8.58 1.07 -21.46
CA CYS A 232 -7.74 0.04 -22.06
C CYS A 232 -7.48 0.32 -23.53
N ILE A 233 -6.23 0.18 -24.00
CA ILE A 233 -5.91 0.13 -25.43
C ILE A 233 -5.82 -1.33 -25.84
N VAL A 234 -6.61 -1.74 -26.83
CA VAL A 234 -6.71 -3.14 -27.31
C VAL A 234 -6.21 -3.31 -28.75
N GLY A 235 -5.58 -2.29 -29.32
CA GLY A 235 -5.10 -2.36 -30.69
C GLY A 235 -4.62 -1.03 -31.22
N TYR A 236 -4.21 -1.05 -32.48
CA TYR A 236 -3.82 0.14 -33.21
C TYR A 236 -3.93 -0.10 -34.72
N ASN A 237 -3.99 1.00 -35.46
CA ASN A 237 -3.97 1.02 -36.91
C ASN A 237 -3.10 2.18 -37.42
N GLU A 238 -3.27 2.56 -38.69
CA GLU A 238 -2.51 3.62 -39.34
C GLU A 238 -2.74 5.03 -38.77
N ILE A 239 -3.83 5.27 -38.04
CA ILE A 239 -4.21 6.62 -37.58
C ILE A 239 -4.18 6.78 -36.05
N GLY A 240 -4.27 5.68 -35.30
CA GLY A 240 -4.32 5.75 -33.86
C GLY A 240 -4.49 4.43 -33.12
N PHE A 241 -4.71 4.55 -31.82
CA PHE A 241 -4.97 3.46 -30.90
C PHE A 241 -6.45 3.12 -30.84
N LEU A 242 -6.77 1.83 -30.87
CA LEU A 242 -8.12 1.32 -30.64
C LEU A 242 -8.34 1.16 -29.14
N ILE A 243 -9.25 1.94 -28.59
CA ILE A 243 -9.54 1.98 -27.16
C ILE A 243 -10.82 1.22 -26.82
N GLN A 244 -10.81 0.55 -25.68
CA GLN A 244 -11.98 0.03 -24.99
C GLN A 244 -12.27 0.94 -23.80
N ASN A 245 -13.44 1.57 -23.79
CA ASN A 245 -13.86 2.45 -22.71
C ASN A 245 -14.64 1.66 -21.64
N SER A 246 -15.17 2.35 -20.63
CA SER A 246 -16.00 1.81 -19.55
C SER A 246 -17.35 2.51 -19.45
N TRP A 247 -17.88 3.03 -20.57
CA TRP A 247 -19.15 3.75 -20.65
C TRP A 247 -20.24 2.94 -21.37
N GLY A 248 -20.16 1.61 -21.25
CA GLY A 248 -21.11 0.68 -21.84
C GLY A 248 -20.99 0.52 -23.37
N ALA A 249 -21.74 -0.45 -23.91
CA ALA A 249 -21.72 -0.77 -25.34
C ALA A 249 -22.30 0.32 -26.26
N GLY A 250 -23.09 1.25 -25.71
CA GLY A 250 -23.68 2.36 -26.46
C GLY A 250 -22.71 3.47 -26.85
N TRP A 251 -21.53 3.52 -26.22
CA TRP A 251 -20.52 4.53 -26.52
C TRP A 251 -19.63 4.10 -27.69
N GLY A 252 -19.36 5.01 -28.63
CA GLY A 252 -18.58 4.72 -29.83
C GLY A 252 -19.24 3.61 -30.67
N LYS A 253 -18.48 2.55 -30.98
CA LYS A 253 -18.97 1.33 -31.64
C LYS A 253 -18.78 0.15 -30.70
N ASP A 254 -19.88 -0.31 -30.11
CA ASP A 254 -19.90 -1.42 -29.13
C ASP A 254 -18.98 -1.16 -27.91
N GLY A 255 -18.79 0.10 -27.50
CA GLY A 255 -17.89 0.51 -26.41
C GLY A 255 -16.44 0.83 -26.84
N PHE A 256 -16.16 0.87 -28.15
CA PHE A 256 -14.83 1.10 -28.70
C PHE A 256 -14.76 2.32 -29.62
N ALA A 257 -13.61 3.00 -29.62
CA ALA A 257 -13.30 4.08 -30.57
C ALA A 257 -11.79 4.17 -30.83
N THR A 258 -11.39 4.90 -31.87
CA THR A 258 -10.00 5.17 -32.20
C THR A 258 -9.57 6.52 -31.65
N LEU A 259 -8.54 6.53 -30.80
CA LEU A 259 -7.86 7.73 -30.32
C LEU A 259 -6.65 8.00 -31.22
N LEU A 260 -6.57 9.19 -31.82
CA LEU A 260 -5.48 9.54 -32.74
C LEU A 260 -4.13 9.61 -32.02
N TYR A 261 -3.04 9.28 -32.72
CA TYR A 261 -1.70 9.28 -32.13
C TYR A 261 -1.28 10.63 -31.56
N ASP A 262 -1.53 11.72 -32.29
CA ASP A 262 -1.20 13.07 -31.83
C ASP A 262 -2.00 13.47 -30.58
N ASP A 263 -3.24 13.00 -30.49
CA ASP A 263 -4.12 13.24 -29.34
C ASP A 263 -3.60 12.49 -28.11
N TRP A 264 -3.24 11.22 -28.28
CA TRP A 264 -2.59 10.41 -27.24
C TRP A 264 -1.31 11.07 -26.72
N LEU A 265 -0.38 11.46 -27.61
CA LEU A 265 0.87 12.08 -27.22
C LEU A 265 0.68 13.41 -26.45
N ALA A 266 -0.42 14.11 -26.70
CA ALA A 266 -0.78 15.35 -26.02
C ALA A 266 -1.52 15.15 -24.69
N SER A 267 -2.11 13.97 -24.44
CA SER A 267 -3.00 13.72 -23.29
C SER A 267 -2.49 12.67 -22.31
N ALA A 268 -1.57 11.80 -22.72
CA ALA A 268 -1.16 10.64 -21.94
C ALA A 268 -0.56 10.99 -20.57
N TYR A 269 -0.94 10.19 -19.57
CA TYR A 269 -0.35 10.16 -18.23
C TYR A 269 0.50 8.90 -18.07
N ASP A 270 -0.14 7.73 -17.93
CA ASP A 270 0.51 6.47 -17.62
C ASP A 270 0.12 5.38 -18.62
N ALA A 271 1.02 4.42 -18.81
CA ALA A 271 0.79 3.23 -19.60
C ALA A 271 1.44 2.02 -18.94
N TRP A 272 0.66 0.96 -18.76
CA TRP A 272 1.05 -0.23 -18.04
C TRP A 272 0.63 -1.49 -18.81
N VAL A 273 1.57 -2.42 -18.92
CA VAL A 273 1.30 -3.76 -19.41
C VAL A 273 1.42 -4.76 -18.29
N CYS A 274 0.68 -5.86 -18.40
CA CYS A 274 0.73 -6.95 -17.46
C CYS A 274 0.77 -8.30 -18.15
N ARG A 275 1.36 -9.26 -17.45
CA ARG A 275 1.31 -10.67 -17.78
C ARG A 275 0.62 -11.41 -16.63
N PRO A 276 -0.57 -11.98 -16.84
CA PRO A 276 -1.20 -12.87 -15.87
C PRO A 276 -0.23 -13.97 -15.42
N GLY A 277 -0.26 -14.27 -14.13
CA GLY A 277 0.56 -15.32 -13.53
C GLY A 277 -0.01 -16.70 -13.83
N VAL A 278 0.80 -17.73 -13.57
CA VAL A 278 0.36 -19.11 -13.69
C VAL A 278 -0.35 -19.52 -12.40
N PRO A 279 -1.63 -19.95 -12.45
CA PRO A 279 -2.36 -20.41 -11.27
C PRO A 279 -1.60 -21.54 -10.56
N SER A 280 -1.74 -21.63 -9.24
CA SER A 280 -1.08 -22.65 -8.40
C SER A 280 0.45 -22.64 -8.40
N THR A 281 1.09 -21.71 -9.10
CA THR A 281 2.50 -21.42 -8.84
C THR A 281 2.58 -20.78 -7.46
N PRO A 282 3.56 -21.14 -6.60
CA PRO A 282 3.85 -20.41 -5.38
C PRO A 282 4.46 -19.04 -5.72
N LEU A 283 3.71 -18.21 -6.47
CA LEU A 283 3.94 -16.80 -6.60
C LEU A 283 3.49 -16.18 -5.29
N ALA A 284 4.46 -15.87 -4.43
CA ALA A 284 4.30 -15.00 -3.26
C ALA A 284 3.14 -15.35 -2.30
N ALA A 285 3.01 -16.62 -1.91
CA ALA A 285 2.76 -16.80 -0.47
C ALA A 285 4.03 -16.27 0.21
N PRO A 286 3.98 -15.35 1.19
CA PRO A 286 5.14 -15.05 2.02
C PRO A 286 5.46 -16.34 2.76
N SER A 287 6.23 -17.24 2.11
CA SER A 287 6.89 -18.32 2.80
C SER A 287 7.85 -17.62 3.73
N VAL A 288 7.55 -17.68 5.02
CA VAL A 288 8.43 -17.27 6.10
C VAL A 288 9.63 -18.22 6.09
N ALA A 289 10.50 -18.08 5.09
CA ALA A 289 11.76 -18.78 5.04
C ALA A 289 12.70 -17.99 5.94
N SER A 290 12.99 -18.56 7.11
CA SER A 290 14.07 -18.14 7.98
C SER A 290 15.39 -18.30 7.23
N LYS A 291 16.09 -17.18 6.99
CA LYS A 291 17.50 -17.19 6.59
C LYS A 291 18.33 -16.91 7.82
N ILE A 292 19.28 -17.80 8.10
CA ILE A 292 20.33 -17.54 9.08
C ILE A 292 21.32 -16.60 8.39
N THR A 293 21.48 -15.38 8.91
CA THR A 293 22.50 -14.44 8.44
C THR A 293 23.89 -14.95 8.79
N THR A 294 24.92 -14.38 8.18
CA THR A 294 26.32 -14.69 8.48
C THR A 294 26.70 -14.38 9.94
N THR A 295 25.89 -13.58 10.65
CA THR A 295 26.01 -13.26 12.09
C THR A 295 25.29 -14.25 13.01
N GLY A 296 24.52 -15.20 12.46
CA GLY A 296 23.76 -16.18 13.23
C GLY A 296 22.31 -15.78 13.54
N ASP A 297 21.87 -14.61 13.09
CA ASP A 297 20.50 -14.11 13.30
C ASP A 297 19.52 -14.77 12.33
N ILE A 298 18.35 -15.15 12.82
CA ILE A 298 17.28 -15.67 11.98
C ILE A 298 16.46 -14.50 11.44
N VAL A 299 16.66 -14.16 10.17
CA VAL A 299 15.87 -13.14 9.46
C VAL A 299 14.80 -13.82 8.61
N LEU A 300 13.54 -13.40 8.79
CA LEU A 300 12.43 -13.89 7.99
C LEU A 300 12.47 -13.23 6.60
N SER A 301 12.82 -14.00 5.58
CA SER A 301 12.98 -13.46 4.22
C SER A 301 11.68 -13.11 3.48
N GLY A 302 10.51 -13.38 4.10
CA GLY A 302 9.18 -13.14 3.51
C GLY A 302 8.35 -12.01 4.14
N GLY A 303 8.89 -11.29 5.15
CA GLY A 303 8.12 -10.33 5.94
C GLY A 303 7.13 -10.97 6.94
N PRO A 304 6.30 -10.17 7.63
CA PRO A 304 5.28 -10.66 8.55
C PRO A 304 4.21 -11.50 7.83
N ASN A 305 3.79 -12.59 8.48
CA ASN A 305 2.71 -13.47 8.07
C ASN A 305 1.38 -12.80 8.40
N LEU A 306 0.86 -12.04 7.44
CA LEU A 306 -0.39 -11.29 7.62
C LEU A 306 -1.58 -12.19 7.95
N THR A 307 -1.64 -13.41 7.41
CA THR A 307 -2.73 -14.36 7.71
C THR A 307 -2.73 -14.77 9.17
N LEU A 308 -1.55 -15.05 9.74
CA LEU A 308 -1.42 -15.34 11.17
C LEU A 308 -1.80 -14.12 12.03
N LEU A 309 -1.34 -12.93 11.64
CA LEU A 309 -1.52 -11.70 12.42
C LEU A 309 -2.97 -11.21 12.47
N ARG A 310 -3.85 -11.67 11.58
CA ARG A 310 -5.30 -11.36 11.61
C ARG A 310 -5.95 -11.66 12.96
N ALA A 311 -5.50 -12.66 13.69
CA ALA A 311 -6.07 -13.01 14.99
C ALA A 311 -5.47 -12.20 16.16
N TYR A 312 -4.45 -11.37 15.94
CA TYR A 312 -3.68 -10.73 17.02
C TYR A 312 -3.41 -9.23 16.82
N VAL A 313 -3.69 -8.66 15.66
CA VAL A 313 -3.36 -7.27 15.33
C VAL A 313 -4.61 -6.44 15.03
N VAL A 314 -4.65 -5.23 15.55
CA VAL A 314 -5.60 -4.18 15.19
C VAL A 314 -4.82 -3.08 14.49
N ASN A 315 -5.09 -2.85 13.21
CA ASN A 315 -4.48 -1.74 12.49
C ASN A 315 -5.38 -0.50 12.53
N THR A 316 -4.82 0.65 12.89
CA THR A 316 -5.54 1.94 12.97
C THR A 316 -4.90 3.00 12.09
N GLY A 317 -5.73 3.72 11.33
CA GLY A 317 -5.32 4.84 10.48
C GLY A 317 -5.70 6.19 11.10
N ASN A 318 -6.13 7.12 10.24
CA ASN A 318 -6.50 8.48 10.62
C ASN A 318 -7.58 8.54 11.70
N ASP A 319 -7.40 9.47 12.63
CA ASP A 319 -8.17 9.64 13.86
C ASP A 319 -8.30 8.33 14.68
N GLY A 320 -7.40 7.37 14.49
CA GLY A 320 -7.43 6.07 15.16
C GLY A 320 -8.61 5.18 14.78
N ARG A 321 -9.24 5.43 13.64
CA ARG A 321 -10.22 4.52 13.02
C ARG A 321 -9.54 3.25 12.56
N LEU A 322 -10.29 2.16 12.40
CA LEU A 322 -9.75 0.96 11.78
C LEU A 322 -9.19 1.27 10.38
N SER A 323 -7.94 0.88 10.11
CA SER A 323 -7.31 1.17 8.83
C SER A 323 -7.94 0.34 7.72
N SER A 324 -8.26 1.00 6.60
CA SER A 324 -8.81 0.40 5.37
C SER A 324 -7.83 0.43 4.20
N THR A 325 -6.62 0.95 4.42
CA THR A 325 -5.54 1.14 3.47
C THR A 325 -4.34 0.27 3.82
N GLY A 326 -3.34 0.20 2.94
CA GLY A 326 -2.08 -0.45 3.24
C GLY A 326 -2.11 -1.99 3.13
N LYS A 327 -1.09 -2.62 3.71
CA LYS A 327 -0.85 -4.06 3.53
C LYS A 327 -1.76 -4.90 4.41
N PHE A 328 -2.10 -4.42 5.60
CA PHE A 328 -2.96 -5.08 6.58
C PHE A 328 -4.11 -4.13 6.94
N VAL A 329 -5.35 -4.58 6.80
CA VAL A 329 -6.53 -3.78 7.16
C VAL A 329 -7.22 -4.42 8.36
N SER A 330 -7.92 -3.61 9.13
CA SER A 330 -8.77 -4.09 10.23
C SER A 330 -10.23 -3.80 9.94
N THR A 331 -11.09 -4.77 10.23
CA THR A 331 -12.54 -4.69 10.00
C THR A 331 -13.27 -5.23 11.22
N ALA A 332 -14.56 -4.90 11.40
CA ALA A 332 -15.35 -5.42 12.50
C ALA A 332 -15.36 -6.97 12.55
N GLY A 333 -15.46 -7.62 11.38
CA GLY A 333 -15.40 -9.08 11.27
C GLY A 333 -14.03 -9.67 11.63
N GLN A 334 -12.94 -8.99 11.26
CA GLN A 334 -11.60 -9.39 11.69
C GLN A 334 -11.41 -9.22 13.21
N LEU A 335 -11.99 -8.19 13.82
CA LEU A 335 -12.02 -8.08 15.28
C LEU A 335 -12.85 -9.22 15.92
N ASP A 336 -13.90 -9.72 15.27
CA ASP A 336 -14.63 -10.90 15.78
C ASP A 336 -13.74 -12.15 15.77
N GLU A 337 -12.87 -12.29 14.75
CA GLU A 337 -11.86 -13.35 14.65
C GLU A 337 -10.88 -13.30 15.82
N ILE A 338 -10.37 -12.11 16.18
CA ILE A 338 -9.49 -11.93 17.36
C ILE A 338 -10.14 -12.50 18.62
N PHE A 339 -11.38 -12.09 18.93
CA PHE A 339 -12.04 -12.49 20.17
C PHE A 339 -12.47 -13.95 20.17
N THR A 340 -12.81 -14.49 19.00
CA THR A 340 -13.10 -15.93 18.82
C THR A 340 -11.85 -16.76 19.08
N ASN A 341 -10.71 -16.39 18.48
CA ASN A 341 -9.44 -17.08 18.68
C ASN A 341 -8.95 -16.95 20.14
N MET A 342 -9.10 -15.77 20.75
CA MET A 342 -8.82 -15.54 22.17
C MET A 342 -9.64 -16.45 23.08
N ALA A 343 -10.94 -16.61 22.81
CA ALA A 343 -11.79 -17.51 23.59
C ALA A 343 -11.32 -18.97 23.49
N VAL A 344 -10.95 -19.42 22.28
CA VAL A 344 -10.44 -20.78 22.04
C VAL A 344 -9.13 -21.02 22.80
N LYS A 345 -8.17 -20.07 22.72
CA LYS A 345 -6.89 -20.17 23.42
C LYS A 345 -7.05 -20.20 24.93
N HIS A 346 -7.83 -19.28 25.50
CA HIS A 346 -8.09 -19.29 26.94
C HIS A 346 -8.77 -20.58 27.41
N ALA A 347 -9.73 -21.12 26.64
CA ALA A 347 -10.35 -22.39 26.98
C ALA A 347 -9.37 -23.57 26.95
N ALA A 348 -8.43 -23.58 25.99
CA ALA A 348 -7.37 -24.58 25.92
C ALA A 348 -6.42 -24.48 27.12
N TRP A 349 -5.97 -23.27 27.49
CA TRP A 349 -5.10 -23.06 28.65
C TRP A 349 -5.78 -23.46 29.96
N THR A 350 -7.03 -23.04 30.18
CA THR A 350 -7.82 -23.49 31.35
C THR A 350 -7.96 -25.02 31.41
N ALA A 351 -8.04 -25.71 30.27
CA ALA A 351 -8.08 -27.17 30.25
C ALA A 351 -6.72 -27.81 30.56
N GLU A 352 -5.61 -27.14 30.22
CA GLU A 352 -4.24 -27.61 30.42
C GLU A 352 -3.75 -27.44 31.86
N ASP A 353 -3.92 -26.26 32.46
CA ASP A 353 -3.34 -25.91 33.77
C ASP A 353 -4.38 -25.70 34.89
N HIS A 354 -5.68 -25.84 34.57
CA HIS A 354 -6.81 -25.59 35.47
C HIS A 354 -6.89 -24.14 36.00
N THR A 355 -6.26 -23.18 35.32
CA THR A 355 -6.35 -21.76 35.69
C THR A 355 -7.70 -21.16 35.33
N THR A 356 -8.20 -20.30 36.21
CA THR A 356 -9.32 -19.40 35.91
C THR A 356 -8.85 -18.01 35.49
N ASP A 357 -7.55 -17.70 35.64
CA ASP A 357 -6.97 -16.43 35.21
C ASP A 357 -6.86 -16.41 33.68
N ARG A 358 -7.34 -15.33 33.06
CA ARG A 358 -7.23 -15.10 31.61
C ARG A 358 -6.54 -13.78 31.35
N HIS A 359 -5.33 -13.84 30.81
CA HIS A 359 -4.47 -12.67 30.62
C HIS A 359 -4.56 -12.13 29.19
N VAL A 360 -4.98 -10.88 29.05
CA VAL A 360 -5.01 -10.18 27.76
C VAL A 360 -4.02 -9.03 27.79
N LEU A 361 -3.09 -9.01 26.84
CA LEU A 361 -2.13 -7.93 26.66
C LEU A 361 -2.57 -7.04 25.50
N LEU A 362 -2.72 -5.75 25.76
CA LEU A 362 -2.89 -4.70 24.76
C LEU A 362 -1.52 -4.03 24.53
N TYR A 363 -0.94 -4.27 23.37
CA TYR A 363 0.42 -3.82 23.05
C TYR A 363 0.41 -2.68 22.03
N ALA A 364 1.15 -1.60 22.25
CA ALA A 364 1.32 -0.51 21.28
C ALA A 364 2.81 -0.30 20.96
N HIS A 365 3.19 -0.51 19.69
CA HIS A 365 4.58 -0.38 19.26
C HIS A 365 5.08 1.09 19.23
N GLY A 366 6.40 1.26 19.18
CA GLY A 366 7.07 2.55 19.03
C GLY A 366 6.89 3.20 17.65
N GLY A 367 7.12 4.51 17.57
CA GLY A 367 6.71 5.32 16.42
C GLY A 367 7.69 5.42 15.25
N VAL A 368 8.93 4.93 15.35
CA VAL A 368 9.92 5.01 14.24
C VAL A 368 9.78 3.83 13.28
N ILE A 369 8.58 3.24 13.21
CA ILE A 369 8.39 1.96 12.58
C ILE A 369 7.12 2.05 11.74
N ASP A 370 7.28 1.82 10.43
CA ASP A 370 6.15 1.75 9.50
C ASP A 370 5.17 0.64 9.90
N GLU A 371 3.99 0.63 9.26
CA GLU A 371 2.96 -0.41 9.46
C GLU A 371 3.57 -1.82 9.44
N PHE A 372 4.54 -2.05 8.55
CA PHE A 372 5.15 -3.34 8.34
C PHE A 372 6.13 -3.76 9.44
N GLY A 373 6.91 -2.83 9.98
CA GLY A 373 7.75 -3.11 11.12
C GLY A 373 6.94 -3.30 12.41
N GLY A 374 5.82 -2.57 12.58
CA GLY A 374 4.88 -2.79 13.70
C GLY A 374 4.29 -4.21 13.68
N LEU A 375 3.87 -4.66 12.49
CA LEU A 375 3.47 -6.06 12.24
C LEU A 375 4.62 -7.06 12.50
N GLY A 376 5.85 -6.66 12.18
CA GLY A 376 7.06 -7.42 12.46
C GLY A 376 7.27 -7.65 13.96
N ILE A 377 7.19 -6.60 14.78
CA ILE A 377 7.29 -6.68 16.24
C ILE A 377 6.20 -7.59 16.82
N ALA A 378 4.94 -7.37 16.40
CA ALA A 378 3.82 -8.19 16.85
C ALA A 378 4.09 -9.68 16.58
N GLN A 379 4.61 -10.04 15.40
CA GLN A 379 4.95 -11.41 15.07
C GLN A 379 6.13 -11.96 15.89
N GLN A 380 7.19 -11.17 16.05
CA GLN A 380 8.39 -11.59 16.79
C GLN A 380 8.05 -11.95 18.24
N GLN A 381 7.14 -11.20 18.87
CA GLN A 381 6.74 -11.41 20.25
C GLN A 381 5.63 -12.46 20.43
N LEU A 382 4.80 -12.67 19.41
CA LEU A 382 3.57 -13.48 19.48
C LEU A 382 3.76 -14.86 20.12
N GLY A 383 4.74 -15.63 19.63
CA GLY A 383 4.99 -16.98 20.12
C GLY A 383 5.33 -17.03 21.60
N TRP A 384 6.11 -16.07 22.10
CA TRP A 384 6.51 -16.02 23.51
C TRP A 384 5.36 -15.65 24.43
N TRP A 385 4.50 -14.68 24.04
CA TRP A 385 3.32 -14.34 24.83
C TRP A 385 2.36 -15.53 24.97
N LEU A 386 2.06 -16.21 23.85
CA LEU A 386 1.15 -17.35 23.85
C LEU A 386 1.67 -18.54 24.67
N GLN A 387 2.98 -18.80 24.63
CA GLN A 387 3.58 -19.86 25.46
C GLN A 387 3.56 -19.54 26.96
N ASN A 388 3.39 -18.27 27.35
CA ASN A 388 3.19 -17.85 28.74
C ASN A 388 1.70 -17.65 29.09
N HIS A 389 0.78 -18.18 28.28
CA HIS A 389 -0.68 -18.06 28.48
C HIS A 389 -1.17 -16.61 28.55
N VAL A 390 -0.52 -15.71 27.81
CA VAL A 390 -0.94 -14.32 27.61
C VAL A 390 -1.39 -14.15 26.17
N TYR A 391 -2.61 -13.66 25.96
CA TYR A 391 -3.13 -13.38 24.62
C TYR A 391 -2.81 -11.93 24.22
N PRO A 392 -1.92 -11.68 23.23
CA PRO A 392 -1.62 -10.32 22.78
C PRO A 392 -2.61 -9.83 21.73
N ILE A 393 -3.07 -8.59 21.89
CA ILE A 393 -3.73 -7.76 20.88
C ILE A 393 -2.81 -6.56 20.65
N SER A 394 -2.10 -6.56 19.52
CA SER A 394 -1.15 -5.50 19.17
C SER A 394 -1.83 -4.44 18.31
N PHE A 395 -1.76 -3.19 18.72
CA PHE A 395 -2.15 -2.04 17.92
C PHE A 395 -1.00 -1.69 16.98
N CYS A 396 -1.22 -1.88 15.69
CA CYS A 396 -0.41 -1.29 14.63
C CYS A 396 -1.05 0.02 14.22
N TRP A 397 -0.28 1.09 14.15
CA TRP A 397 -0.83 2.41 13.91
C TRP A 397 0.10 3.22 13.02
N GLU A 398 -0.49 4.07 12.17
CA GLU A 398 0.25 4.87 11.20
C GLU A 398 1.15 5.91 11.90
N SER A 399 2.34 5.46 12.29
CA SER A 399 3.41 6.30 12.84
C SER A 399 4.43 6.74 11.78
N GLY A 400 4.18 6.41 10.49
CA GLY A 400 5.04 6.76 9.34
C GLY A 400 5.36 8.25 9.19
N ALA A 401 4.65 9.11 9.93
CA ALA A 401 5.04 10.50 10.17
C ALA A 401 6.49 10.61 10.69
N LEU A 402 6.94 9.76 11.63
CA LEU A 402 8.29 9.83 12.22
C LEU A 402 9.40 9.37 11.27
N GLU A 403 9.15 8.36 10.43
CA GLU A 403 10.06 7.98 9.35
C GLU A 403 10.15 9.11 8.32
N THR A 404 9.01 9.66 7.90
CA THR A 404 8.95 10.83 7.00
C THR A 404 9.67 12.03 7.60
N ILE A 405 9.59 12.24 8.92
CA ILE A 405 10.33 13.27 9.65
C ILE A 405 11.83 12.99 9.60
N GLY A 406 12.27 11.75 9.88
CA GLY A 406 13.66 11.33 9.81
C GLY A 406 14.25 11.51 8.41
N ASP A 407 13.54 11.05 7.38
CA ASP A 407 13.92 11.19 5.97
C ASP A 407 13.93 12.66 5.53
N SER A 408 12.91 13.44 5.88
CA SER A 408 12.84 14.87 5.54
C SER A 408 13.96 15.67 6.21
N ILE A 409 14.31 15.34 7.45
CA ILE A 409 15.44 15.94 8.17
C ILE A 409 16.76 15.49 7.53
N GLY A 410 16.92 14.20 7.22
CA GLY A 410 18.09 13.64 6.56
C GLY A 410 18.36 14.29 5.21
N ASP A 411 17.33 14.36 4.34
CA ASP A 411 17.40 15.02 3.03
C ASP A 411 17.72 16.51 3.15
N LEU A 412 17.12 17.20 4.13
CA LEU A 412 17.40 18.61 4.35
C LEU A 412 18.84 18.84 4.82
N LEU A 413 19.34 17.99 5.73
CA LEU A 413 20.74 17.99 6.16
C LEU A 413 21.67 17.73 4.96
N HIS A 414 21.38 16.73 4.12
CA HIS A 414 22.12 16.45 2.89
C HIS A 414 22.16 17.64 1.93
N ARG A 415 21.10 18.46 1.89
CA ARG A 415 21.04 19.67 1.06
C ARG A 415 21.85 20.84 1.64
N PHE A 416 22.04 20.88 2.96
CA PHE A 416 22.89 21.87 3.64
C PHE A 416 24.37 21.42 3.75
N LEU A 417 24.65 20.14 3.48
CA LEU A 417 25.99 19.55 3.44
C LEU A 417 26.64 19.74 2.05
N PRO A 418 27.69 20.58 1.89
CA PRO A 418 28.36 20.74 0.59
C PRO A 418 29.11 19.46 0.16
N PHE A 419 29.22 19.24 -1.16
CA PHE A 419 30.10 18.23 -1.78
C PHE A 419 31.54 18.43 -1.26
N GLY A 420 31.95 17.63 -0.28
CA GLY A 420 33.24 17.77 0.41
C GLY A 420 33.22 17.40 1.91
N GLY A 421 32.05 17.19 2.51
CA GLY A 421 31.92 16.88 3.94
C GLY A 421 32.21 18.10 4.81
N ILE A 422 31.57 18.21 5.97
CA ILE A 422 31.80 19.33 6.87
C ILE A 422 32.86 18.95 7.91
N ARG A 423 33.90 19.77 8.02
CA ARG A 423 34.81 19.80 9.16
C ARG A 423 34.13 20.48 10.35
N PHE A 424 33.08 19.87 10.90
CA PHE A 424 32.54 20.28 12.20
C PHE A 424 33.21 19.43 13.27
N ASP A 425 34.14 20.02 14.02
CA ASP A 425 34.12 19.76 15.46
C ASP A 425 32.77 20.28 16.00
N PHE A 426 32.22 19.68 17.05
CA PHE A 426 30.95 20.03 17.74
C PHE A 426 29.66 19.30 17.31
N GLU A 427 29.54 18.00 17.64
CA GLU A 427 28.29 17.19 17.57
C GLU A 427 27.06 17.93 18.14
N GLU A 428 27.21 18.65 19.26
CA GLU A 428 26.10 19.39 19.88
C GLU A 428 25.53 20.53 19.01
N HIS A 429 26.34 21.15 18.13
CA HIS A 429 25.83 22.18 17.21
C HIS A 429 25.03 21.57 16.05
N ALA A 430 25.39 20.36 15.61
CA ALA A 430 24.62 19.62 14.62
C ALA A 430 23.26 19.21 15.20
N ASP A 431 23.23 18.67 16.42
CA ASP A 431 21.99 18.31 17.12
C ASP A 431 21.06 19.51 17.29
N ARG A 432 21.56 20.69 17.68
CA ARG A 432 20.73 21.90 17.81
C ARG A 432 20.13 22.36 16.49
N LEU A 433 20.84 22.16 15.37
CA LEU A 433 20.32 22.44 14.03
C LEU A 433 19.21 21.45 13.64
N VAL A 434 19.39 20.17 13.98
CA VAL A 434 18.36 19.13 13.81
C VAL A 434 17.13 19.45 14.65
N GLU A 435 17.28 19.73 15.93
CA GLU A 435 16.19 20.09 16.86
C GLU A 435 15.41 21.33 16.37
N TRP A 436 16.12 22.38 15.93
CA TRP A 436 15.51 23.58 15.36
C TRP A 436 14.72 23.29 14.07
N THR A 437 15.30 22.45 13.20
CA THR A 437 14.68 22.06 11.92
C THR A 437 13.43 21.22 12.16
N ALA A 438 13.53 20.21 13.03
CA ALA A 438 12.42 19.36 13.44
C ALA A 438 11.27 20.21 14.00
N ARG A 439 11.58 21.19 14.86
CA ARG A 439 10.58 22.10 15.42
C ARG A 439 9.83 22.91 14.37
N ARG A 440 10.46 23.21 13.22
CA ARG A 440 9.86 24.02 12.16
C ARG A 440 9.08 23.23 11.12
N PHE A 441 9.51 22.01 10.82
CA PHE A 441 8.98 21.23 9.70
C PHE A 441 8.35 19.90 10.11
N ALA A 442 8.76 19.31 11.23
CA ALA A 442 8.31 18.00 11.71
C ALA A 442 7.23 18.05 12.80
N ALA A 443 7.10 19.17 13.52
CA ALA A 443 6.14 19.31 14.61
C ALA A 443 4.69 19.09 14.19
N ALA A 444 4.30 19.50 12.98
CA ALA A 444 2.92 19.31 12.48
C ALA A 444 2.59 17.82 12.28
N LEU A 445 3.50 17.07 11.63
CA LEU A 445 3.39 15.63 11.43
C LEU A 445 3.37 14.87 12.76
N TRP A 446 4.18 15.32 13.74
CA TRP A 446 4.17 14.78 15.09
C TRP A 446 2.82 15.01 15.80
N GLN A 447 2.21 16.20 15.66
CA GLN A 447 0.89 16.47 16.25
C GLN A 447 -0.23 15.67 15.58
N GLU A 448 -0.16 15.46 14.27
CA GLU A 448 -1.10 14.60 13.54
C GLU A 448 -1.01 13.14 14.04
N MET A 449 0.21 12.62 14.19
CA MET A 449 0.46 11.31 14.80
C MET A 449 -0.13 11.20 16.21
N LYS A 450 0.07 12.21 17.08
CA LYS A 450 -0.57 12.26 18.40
C LYS A 450 -2.10 12.26 18.28
N GLY A 451 -2.65 13.05 17.37
CA GLY A 451 -4.09 13.10 17.09
C GLY A 451 -4.66 11.72 16.71
N ASN A 452 -3.97 10.96 15.86
CA ASN A 452 -4.37 9.60 15.49
C ASN A 452 -4.32 8.64 16.69
N ALA A 453 -3.27 8.72 17.51
CA ALA A 453 -3.13 7.89 18.71
C ALA A 453 -4.23 8.17 19.75
N GLU A 454 -4.56 9.45 19.96
CA GLU A 454 -5.64 9.87 20.86
C GLU A 454 -7.01 9.49 20.30
N GLY A 455 -7.21 9.73 19.00
CA GLY A 455 -8.44 9.43 18.27
C GLY A 455 -8.90 7.99 18.42
N ALA A 456 -7.97 7.03 18.51
CA ALA A 456 -8.26 5.60 18.65
C ALA A 456 -9.07 5.26 19.92
N SER A 457 -9.02 6.10 20.95
CA SER A 457 -9.70 5.88 22.23
C SER A 457 -10.85 6.87 22.48
N THR A 458 -11.21 7.67 21.47
CA THR A 458 -12.34 8.60 21.56
C THR A 458 -13.69 7.87 21.51
N ALA A 459 -14.76 8.56 21.92
CA ALA A 459 -16.11 8.01 21.87
C ALA A 459 -16.58 7.79 20.43
N GLU A 460 -17.18 6.64 20.18
CA GLU A 460 -17.67 6.23 18.86
C GLU A 460 -19.05 6.80 18.55
N GLY A 461 -19.25 7.18 17.29
CA GLY A 461 -20.55 7.46 16.70
C GLY A 461 -21.04 6.27 15.84
N PRO A 462 -22.30 6.29 15.37
CA PRO A 462 -22.80 5.26 14.45
C PRO A 462 -21.93 5.18 13.18
N GLY A 463 -21.34 4.00 12.90
CA GLY A 463 -20.47 3.78 11.74
C GLY A 463 -19.03 4.27 11.90
N ASP A 464 -18.67 4.78 13.08
CA ASP A 464 -17.33 5.30 13.40
C ASP A 464 -16.65 4.40 14.43
N ILE A 465 -15.92 3.38 13.95
CA ILE A 465 -15.23 2.41 14.81
C ILE A 465 -13.82 2.90 15.12
N ARG A 466 -13.54 3.17 16.40
CA ARG A 466 -12.25 3.61 16.91
C ARG A 466 -11.54 2.41 17.51
N GLY A 467 -10.34 2.09 17.01
CA GLY A 467 -9.68 0.81 17.29
C GLY A 467 -9.53 0.50 18.79
N GLY A 468 -9.12 1.49 19.60
CA GLY A 468 -8.98 1.34 21.05
C GLY A 468 -10.32 1.19 21.78
N THR A 469 -11.29 2.05 21.46
CA THR A 469 -12.63 2.01 22.07
C THR A 469 -13.38 0.71 21.75
N GLU A 470 -13.35 0.26 20.50
CA GLU A 470 -14.03 -0.96 20.08
C GLU A 470 -13.42 -2.21 20.74
N ILE A 471 -12.09 -2.26 20.90
CA ILE A 471 -11.44 -3.32 21.68
C ILE A 471 -11.90 -3.28 23.14
N GLY A 472 -12.00 -2.09 23.75
CA GLY A 472 -12.58 -1.93 25.08
C GLY A 472 -14.00 -2.49 25.19
N ARG A 473 -14.86 -2.18 24.21
CA ARG A 473 -16.27 -2.64 24.18
C ARG A 473 -16.34 -4.16 24.07
N ARG A 474 -15.55 -4.75 23.17
CA ARG A 474 -15.48 -6.21 22.98
C ARG A 474 -14.88 -6.91 24.21
N LEU A 475 -13.97 -6.28 24.94
CA LEU A 475 -13.48 -6.79 26.23
C LEU A 475 -14.57 -6.78 27.29
N GLN A 476 -15.42 -5.74 27.37
CA GLN A 476 -16.59 -5.77 28.27
C GLN A 476 -17.53 -6.93 27.91
N ASP A 477 -17.83 -7.13 26.62
CA ASP A 477 -18.66 -8.25 26.15
C ASP A 477 -18.02 -9.61 26.44
N TYR A 478 -16.69 -9.71 26.35
CA TYR A 478 -15.94 -10.92 26.68
C TYR A 478 -16.01 -11.22 28.18
N ILE A 479 -15.83 -10.21 29.04
CA ILE A 479 -15.97 -10.34 30.50
C ILE A 479 -17.38 -10.77 30.89
N ALA A 480 -18.41 -10.14 30.32
CA ALA A 480 -19.80 -10.47 30.61
C ALA A 480 -20.16 -11.92 30.22
N ARG A 481 -19.55 -12.46 29.17
CA ARG A 481 -19.76 -13.84 28.70
C ARG A 481 -18.99 -14.90 29.50
N HIS A 482 -18.01 -14.48 30.30
CA HIS A 482 -17.14 -15.38 31.07
C HIS A 482 -17.09 -15.01 32.57
N PRO A 483 -18.24 -14.99 33.28
CA PRO A 483 -18.29 -14.64 34.70
C PRO A 483 -17.51 -15.61 35.60
N GLU A 484 -17.21 -16.83 35.11
CA GLU A 484 -16.40 -17.83 35.80
C GLU A 484 -14.89 -17.56 35.75
N ALA A 485 -14.43 -16.71 34.82
CA ALA A 485 -13.02 -16.43 34.59
C ALA A 485 -12.59 -15.12 35.24
N ASN A 486 -11.35 -15.07 35.74
CA ASN A 486 -10.73 -13.86 36.22
C ASN A 486 -9.93 -13.20 35.08
N ILE A 487 -10.58 -12.32 34.33
CA ILE A 487 -9.96 -11.65 33.19
C ILE A 487 -9.12 -10.46 33.66
N ARG A 488 -7.83 -10.47 33.31
CA ARG A 488 -6.84 -9.46 33.66
C ARG A 488 -6.32 -8.78 32.40
N ILE A 489 -6.50 -7.46 32.33
CA ILE A 489 -6.07 -6.65 31.18
C ILE A 489 -4.73 -6.00 31.51
N HIS A 490 -3.77 -6.18 30.62
CA HIS A 490 -2.43 -5.63 30.73
C HIS A 490 -2.16 -4.73 29.53
N LEU A 491 -1.50 -3.59 29.75
CA LEU A 491 -1.08 -2.69 28.67
C LEU A 491 0.45 -2.60 28.68
N ALA A 492 1.07 -2.67 27.51
CA ALA A 492 2.51 -2.42 27.37
C ALA A 492 2.78 -1.62 26.09
N GLY A 493 3.62 -0.60 26.18
CA GLY A 493 3.89 0.25 25.02
C GLY A 493 5.30 0.80 25.02
N HIS A 494 5.89 0.85 23.83
CA HIS A 494 7.23 1.38 23.60
C HIS A 494 7.16 2.76 22.97
N SER A 495 8.01 3.69 23.41
CA SER A 495 8.18 5.01 22.79
C SER A 495 6.84 5.73 22.54
N ALA A 496 6.57 6.12 21.29
CA ALA A 496 5.33 6.78 20.88
C ALA A 496 4.06 5.95 21.17
N GLY A 497 4.15 4.62 21.26
CA GLY A 497 3.04 3.75 21.65
C GLY A 497 2.48 4.10 23.03
N THR A 498 3.29 4.68 23.92
CA THR A 498 2.82 5.18 25.22
C THR A 498 1.83 6.34 25.11
N ILE A 499 1.89 7.14 24.04
CA ILE A 499 0.93 8.22 23.76
C ILE A 499 -0.45 7.62 23.46
N PHE A 500 -0.48 6.57 22.63
CA PHE A 500 -1.68 5.77 22.36
C PHE A 500 -2.24 5.18 23.66
N LEU A 501 -1.37 4.57 24.48
CA LEU A 501 -1.79 3.94 25.73
C LEU A 501 -2.30 4.93 26.77
N CYS A 502 -1.81 6.16 26.85
CA CYS A 502 -2.35 7.17 27.77
C CYS A 502 -3.85 7.37 27.54
N SER A 503 -4.25 7.55 26.28
CA SER A 503 -5.67 7.74 25.92
C SER A 503 -6.47 6.44 26.09
N LEU A 504 -5.85 5.29 25.81
CA LEU A 504 -6.49 3.98 26.01
C LEU A 504 -6.75 3.70 27.49
N VAL A 505 -5.80 3.99 28.39
CA VAL A 505 -5.97 3.82 29.84
C VAL A 505 -7.17 4.63 30.32
N GLU A 506 -7.25 5.91 29.95
CA GLU A 506 -8.38 6.77 30.30
C GLU A 506 -9.70 6.14 29.85
N ARG A 507 -9.78 5.73 28.58
CA ARG A 507 -10.99 5.13 27.99
C ARG A 507 -11.39 3.83 28.68
N LEU A 508 -10.47 2.89 28.87
CA LEU A 508 -10.76 1.59 29.49
C LEU A 508 -11.18 1.77 30.97
N THR A 509 -10.55 2.71 31.68
CA THR A 509 -10.94 3.08 33.04
C THR A 509 -12.35 3.68 33.10
N GLU A 510 -12.71 4.55 32.15
CA GLU A 510 -14.08 5.08 32.05
C GLU A 510 -15.11 3.99 31.74
N MET A 511 -14.72 2.97 30.99
CA MET A 511 -15.54 1.79 30.71
C MET A 511 -15.59 0.79 31.88
N GLY A 512 -14.90 1.05 32.99
CA GLY A 512 -14.94 0.18 34.17
C GLY A 512 -14.12 -1.11 34.03
N LEU A 513 -13.19 -1.19 33.07
CA LEU A 513 -12.41 -2.40 32.82
C LEU A 513 -11.30 -2.63 33.87
N PRO A 514 -11.00 -3.89 34.22
CA PRO A 514 -10.00 -4.24 35.24
C PRO A 514 -8.57 -4.20 34.67
N ILE A 515 -7.93 -3.03 34.70
CA ILE A 515 -6.54 -2.86 34.27
C ILE A 515 -5.59 -3.37 35.37
N GLU A 516 -5.01 -4.55 35.15
CA GLU A 516 -4.14 -5.21 36.10
C GLU A 516 -2.72 -4.63 36.10
N SER A 517 -2.18 -4.30 34.92
CA SER A 517 -0.88 -3.63 34.83
C SER A 517 -0.71 -2.77 33.59
N VAL A 518 0.12 -1.72 33.70
CA VAL A 518 0.56 -0.87 32.59
C VAL A 518 2.08 -0.77 32.62
N ALA A 519 2.75 -1.02 31.49
CA ALA A 519 4.20 -0.93 31.34
C ALA A 519 4.58 0.03 30.19
N PHE A 520 5.37 1.05 30.49
CA PHE A 520 5.93 1.98 29.50
C PHE A 520 7.41 1.67 29.31
N MET A 521 7.86 1.63 28.07
CA MET A 521 9.26 1.40 27.69
C MET A 521 9.74 2.63 26.91
N GLY A 522 10.65 3.42 27.48
CA GLY A 522 11.10 4.70 26.92
C GLY A 522 9.92 5.60 26.55
N GLY A 523 8.99 5.85 27.47
CA GLY A 523 7.71 6.48 27.13
C GLY A 523 7.81 7.90 26.55
N ALA A 524 7.37 8.10 25.30
CA ALA A 524 7.32 9.41 24.66
C ALA A 524 6.12 10.28 25.07
N ALA A 525 5.18 9.75 25.85
CA ALA A 525 4.06 10.52 26.37
C ALA A 525 4.56 11.69 27.24
N THR A 526 3.98 12.87 27.04
CA THR A 526 4.31 14.04 27.86
C THR A 526 3.86 13.82 29.31
N ASN A 527 4.56 14.42 30.26
CA ASN A 527 4.14 14.38 31.66
C ASN A 527 2.74 14.96 31.87
N ALA A 528 2.37 15.97 31.06
CA ALA A 528 1.05 16.57 31.12
C ALA A 528 -0.04 15.56 30.68
N ASP A 529 0.17 14.88 29.56
CA ASP A 529 -0.76 13.86 29.07
C ASP A 529 -0.87 12.69 30.05
N PHE A 530 0.26 12.22 30.59
CA PHE A 530 0.29 11.16 31.59
C PHE A 530 -0.45 11.56 32.88
N ALA A 531 -0.20 12.77 33.38
CA ALA A 531 -0.84 13.27 34.59
C ALA A 531 -2.35 13.49 34.40
N ALA A 532 -2.79 13.86 33.19
CA ALA A 532 -4.20 14.02 32.88
C ALA A 532 -4.93 12.69 32.67
N LYS A 533 -4.31 11.73 31.98
CA LYS A 533 -4.99 10.54 31.46
C LYS A 533 -4.70 9.25 32.26
N VAL A 534 -3.49 9.11 32.82
CA VAL A 534 -3.05 7.87 33.49
C VAL A 534 -3.07 7.97 35.01
N LEU A 535 -2.49 9.03 35.60
CA LEU A 535 -2.48 9.18 37.07
C LEU A 535 -3.87 9.10 37.73
N PRO A 536 -4.96 9.65 37.15
CA PRO A 536 -6.28 9.53 37.75
C PRO A 536 -6.83 8.10 37.75
N ALA A 537 -6.24 7.19 36.98
CA ALA A 537 -6.58 5.77 36.97
C ALA A 537 -5.86 4.99 38.07
N PHE A 538 -4.86 5.57 38.74
CA PHE A 538 -4.23 4.89 39.88
C PHE A 538 -5.22 4.84 41.05
N VAL A 539 -5.88 5.96 41.33
CA VAL A 539 -6.83 6.09 42.45
C VAL A 539 -8.14 5.36 42.13
N PRO A 540 -8.55 4.33 42.91
CA PRO A 540 -9.81 3.64 42.72
C PRO A 540 -11.01 4.59 42.91
N ARG A 541 -11.93 4.60 41.94
CA ARG A 541 -13.15 5.42 41.98
C ARG A 541 -14.39 4.55 41.74
N PRO A 542 -15.51 4.78 42.45
CA PRO A 542 -16.74 4.03 42.24
C PRO A 542 -17.19 4.08 40.77
N GLY A 543 -17.47 2.93 40.17
CA GLY A 543 -17.94 2.83 38.79
C GLY A 543 -16.87 3.06 37.71
N LYS A 544 -15.61 3.30 38.08
CA LYS A 544 -14.47 3.38 37.15
C LYS A 544 -13.49 2.24 37.42
N GLY A 545 -12.78 1.82 36.36
CA GLY A 545 -11.64 0.93 36.49
C GLY A 545 -10.49 1.60 37.24
N ALA A 546 -9.48 0.82 37.62
CA ALA A 546 -8.25 1.34 38.21
C ALA A 546 -7.06 0.52 37.73
N VAL A 547 -5.90 1.16 37.63
CA VAL A 547 -4.62 0.53 37.31
C VAL A 547 -4.02 0.02 38.60
N LYS A 548 -3.86 -1.29 38.75
CA LYS A 548 -3.28 -1.87 39.98
C LYS A 548 -1.76 -1.78 40.04
N ARG A 549 -1.09 -1.88 38.89
CA ARG A 549 0.38 -1.85 38.79
C ARG A 549 0.83 -0.99 37.61
N PHE A 550 1.78 -0.10 37.85
CA PHE A 550 2.41 0.69 36.80
C PHE A 550 3.93 0.50 36.82
N THR A 551 4.56 0.49 35.65
CA THR A 551 6.02 0.53 35.52
C THR A 551 6.44 1.35 34.33
N THR A 552 7.48 2.17 34.49
CA THR A 552 8.21 2.79 33.39
C THR A 552 9.64 2.28 33.39
N PHE A 553 10.15 1.95 32.20
CA PHE A 553 11.52 1.55 31.93
C PHE A 553 12.15 2.67 31.11
N ASP A 554 13.11 3.37 31.69
CA ASP A 554 13.72 4.58 31.12
C ASP A 554 15.23 4.39 31.09
N LEU A 555 15.97 5.02 30.18
CA LEU A 555 17.42 4.99 30.26
C LEU A 555 17.91 6.01 31.28
N SER A 556 19.09 5.77 31.84
CA SER A 556 19.76 6.83 32.61
C SER A 556 20.06 8.02 31.70
N GLU A 557 20.04 9.22 32.29
CA GLU A 557 20.29 10.48 31.60
C GLU A 557 21.61 10.49 30.81
N ARG A 558 22.64 9.84 31.34
CA ARG A 558 23.91 9.68 30.63
C ARG A 558 23.76 8.84 29.36
N MET A 559 23.05 7.72 29.45
CA MET A 559 22.82 6.83 28.31
C MET A 559 21.94 7.52 27.27
N GLU A 560 20.92 8.27 27.68
CA GLU A 560 20.08 9.06 26.76
C GLU A 560 20.90 10.09 25.96
N GLN A 561 21.92 10.71 26.58
CA GLN A 561 22.84 11.64 25.91
C GLN A 561 23.90 10.95 25.06
N ASP A 562 24.30 9.73 25.42
CA ASP A 562 25.31 8.92 24.70
C ASP A 562 24.67 8.02 23.59
N ASP A 563 23.33 7.98 23.50
CA ASP A 563 22.57 7.22 22.49
C ASP A 563 22.59 7.91 21.11
N THR A 564 22.19 7.21 20.05
CA THR A 564 22.20 7.75 18.68
C THR A 564 21.00 7.30 17.87
N CYS A 565 20.45 8.20 17.06
CA CYS A 565 19.48 7.86 16.02
C CYS A 565 20.22 7.67 14.68
N ALA A 566 20.26 6.43 14.19
CA ALA A 566 20.90 6.06 12.93
C ALA A 566 19.89 5.94 11.77
N LEU A 567 20.32 6.29 10.55
CA LEU A 567 19.63 6.02 9.30
C LEU A 567 20.63 5.36 8.34
N GLY A 568 20.54 4.05 8.17
CA GLY A 568 21.58 3.25 7.50
C GLY A 568 22.90 3.31 8.28
N ASP A 569 24.00 3.59 7.58
CA ASP A 569 25.35 3.65 8.18
C ASP A 569 25.68 4.99 8.87
N ASN A 570 24.76 5.96 8.87
CA ASN A 570 25.03 7.32 9.38
C ASN A 570 24.12 7.68 10.57
N ALA A 571 24.73 8.13 11.68
CA ALA A 571 24.01 8.76 12.79
C ALA A 571 23.64 10.21 12.42
N TRP A 572 22.36 10.54 12.47
CA TRP A 572 21.86 11.88 12.13
C TRP A 572 21.48 12.71 13.37
N TYR A 573 21.33 12.06 14.52
CA TYR A 573 21.14 12.70 15.82
C TYR A 573 21.92 11.91 16.89
N HIS A 574 22.71 12.61 17.72
CA HIS A 574 23.68 11.99 18.63
C HIS A 574 23.20 11.98 20.08
N LYS A 575 21.89 11.85 20.26
CA LYS A 575 21.21 11.55 21.51
C LYS A 575 20.06 10.60 21.21
N SER A 576 19.35 10.18 22.24
CA SER A 576 18.16 9.37 22.06
C SER A 576 17.05 10.09 21.31
N LEU A 577 16.14 9.31 20.73
CA LEU A 577 14.96 9.85 20.08
C LEU A 577 14.08 10.67 21.03
N LEU A 578 13.99 10.29 22.31
CA LEU A 578 13.18 11.02 23.29
C LEU A 578 13.71 12.43 23.54
N TYR A 579 15.02 12.63 23.44
CA TYR A 579 15.63 13.96 23.46
C TYR A 579 15.15 14.81 22.29
N LEU A 580 15.11 14.24 21.09
CA LEU A 580 14.57 14.93 19.91
C LEU A 580 13.07 15.22 20.06
N VAL A 581 12.29 14.29 20.61
CA VAL A 581 10.86 14.49 20.89
C VAL A 581 10.68 15.68 21.85
N ALA A 582 11.38 15.67 22.98
CA ALA A 582 11.25 16.69 24.02
C ALA A 582 11.72 18.09 23.57
N ARG A 583 12.78 18.17 22.75
CA ARG A 583 13.40 19.44 22.31
C ARG A 583 12.94 19.95 20.96
N GLY A 584 12.64 19.04 20.04
CA GLY A 584 12.34 19.34 18.65
C GLY A 584 10.86 19.23 18.32
N LEU A 585 10.20 18.14 18.72
CA LEU A 585 8.86 17.80 18.21
C LEU A 585 7.71 18.33 19.08
N GLU A 586 7.86 18.31 20.40
CA GLU A 586 6.81 18.81 21.29
C GLU A 586 6.74 20.36 21.31
N PRO A 587 5.52 20.94 21.24
CA PRO A 587 5.32 22.37 21.26
C PRO A 587 5.50 22.92 22.68
N ASN A 588 5.84 24.21 22.78
CA ASN A 588 5.91 24.94 24.05
C ASN A 588 6.88 24.32 25.09
N PRO A 589 8.17 24.14 24.75
CA PRO A 589 9.17 23.69 25.72
C PRO A 589 9.28 24.65 26.90
N ASP A 590 9.67 24.13 28.06
CA ASP A 590 9.99 24.98 29.21
C ASP A 590 11.11 25.97 28.80
N PRO A 591 10.93 27.28 28.99
CA PRO A 591 11.91 28.28 28.55
C PRO A 591 13.30 28.17 29.20
N ARG A 592 13.42 27.49 30.34
CA ARG A 592 14.68 27.30 31.07
C ARG A 592 15.42 26.06 30.60
N THR A 593 14.72 24.95 30.38
CA THR A 593 15.35 23.68 29.97
C THR A 593 15.37 23.49 28.46
N GLY A 594 14.53 24.21 27.71
CA GLY A 594 14.36 24.03 26.27
C GLY A 594 13.63 22.74 25.90
N MET A 595 12.98 22.08 26.87
CA MET A 595 12.39 20.74 26.72
C MET A 595 10.95 20.71 27.24
N VAL A 596 10.12 19.88 26.61
CA VAL A 596 8.86 19.40 27.20
C VAL A 596 9.16 18.12 27.99
N PRO A 597 8.82 18.04 29.29
CA PRO A 597 9.02 16.82 30.07
C PRO A 597 8.17 15.66 29.53
N VAL A 598 8.81 14.51 29.29
CA VAL A 598 8.18 13.25 28.88
C VAL A 598 8.49 12.15 29.90
N VAL A 599 7.57 11.19 30.04
CA VAL A 599 7.61 10.18 31.11
C VAL A 599 8.87 9.32 31.03
N GLY A 600 9.30 8.99 29.81
CA GLY A 600 10.41 8.08 29.54
C GLY A 600 11.82 8.65 29.69
N LEU A 601 11.95 9.94 30.04
CA LEU A 601 13.26 10.55 30.31
C LEU A 601 13.47 10.64 31.83
N GLU A 602 14.66 10.30 32.31
CA GLU A 602 15.02 10.47 33.72
C GLU A 602 14.84 11.93 34.20
N LEU A 603 15.17 12.91 33.34
CA LEU A 603 14.88 14.32 33.60
C LEU A 603 13.38 14.63 33.73
N GLY A 604 12.54 13.93 32.96
CA GLY A 604 11.09 14.04 33.01
C GLY A 604 10.52 13.56 34.33
N LEU A 605 11.09 12.51 34.93
CA LEU A 605 10.70 12.01 36.25
C LEU A 605 10.90 13.07 37.35
N GLY A 606 11.91 13.93 37.21
CA GLY A 606 12.21 15.03 38.12
C GLY A 606 11.32 16.27 37.95
N ALA A 607 10.52 16.36 36.88
CA ALA A 607 9.68 17.51 36.60
C ALA A 607 8.50 17.61 37.59
N VAL A 608 8.21 18.83 38.04
CA VAL A 608 7.15 19.12 39.01
C VAL A 608 5.81 19.26 38.29
N LEU A 609 4.82 18.47 38.73
CA LEU A 609 3.44 18.49 38.25
C LEU A 609 2.66 19.65 38.90
N PRO A 610 1.47 20.01 38.36
CA PRO A 610 0.65 21.09 38.90
C PRO A 610 0.23 20.94 40.38
N ASP A 611 0.22 19.70 40.90
CA ASP A 611 -0.09 19.38 42.29
C ASP A 611 1.12 19.54 43.24
N GLY A 612 2.28 19.92 42.71
CA GLY A 612 3.52 20.16 43.46
C GLY A 612 4.40 18.92 43.68
N ARG A 613 3.94 17.72 43.29
CA ARG A 613 4.77 16.50 43.31
C ARG A 613 5.66 16.46 42.08
N THR A 614 6.84 15.84 42.18
CA THR A 614 7.56 15.38 40.99
C THR A 614 6.81 14.22 40.35
N LEU A 615 7.01 13.97 39.05
CA LEU A 615 6.42 12.81 38.38
C LEU A 615 6.84 11.49 39.09
N ALA A 616 8.10 11.36 39.50
CA ALA A 616 8.58 10.19 40.23
C ALA A 616 7.81 9.94 41.55
N GLN A 617 7.53 11.02 42.29
CA GLN A 617 6.73 10.97 43.52
C GLN A 617 5.28 10.61 43.24
N ALA A 618 4.70 11.13 42.16
CA ALA A 618 3.33 10.80 41.77
C ALA A 618 3.21 9.33 41.35
N ILE A 619 4.18 8.78 40.61
CA ILE A 619 4.20 7.37 40.22
C ILE A 619 4.33 6.46 41.45
N SER A 620 5.24 6.77 42.37
CA SER A 620 5.57 5.90 43.51
C SER A 620 4.73 6.20 44.76
N SER A 621 3.64 6.93 44.61
CA SER A 621 2.81 7.43 45.70
C SER A 621 2.03 6.30 46.39
N PRO A 622 2.16 6.12 47.72
CA PRO A 622 1.45 5.06 48.43
C PRO A 622 -0.06 5.32 48.55
N ASP A 623 -0.49 6.58 48.41
CA ASP A 623 -1.90 6.97 48.56
C ASP A 623 -2.74 6.65 47.31
N ASP A 624 -2.08 6.41 46.17
CA ASP A 624 -2.74 6.30 44.87
C ASP A 624 -3.28 4.89 44.59
N GLY A 625 -3.20 3.92 45.51
CA GLY A 625 -3.78 2.57 45.36
C GLY A 625 -3.16 1.69 44.25
N CYS A 626 -2.19 2.23 43.50
CA CYS A 626 -1.41 1.58 42.47
C CYS A 626 0.00 1.27 43.01
N ASP A 627 0.53 0.07 42.74
CA ASP A 627 1.96 -0.20 42.93
C ASP A 627 2.71 0.35 41.70
N GLY A 628 3.21 1.58 41.81
CA GLY A 628 3.99 2.25 40.77
C GLY A 628 5.49 2.07 40.94
N ARG A 629 6.19 1.78 39.84
CA ARG A 629 7.63 1.47 39.82
C ARG A 629 8.34 2.18 38.67
N ILE A 630 9.60 2.51 38.89
CA ILE A 630 10.47 3.17 37.92
C ILE A 630 11.74 2.33 37.83
N VAL A 631 12.14 2.00 36.60
CA VAL A 631 13.34 1.22 36.30
C VAL A 631 14.23 2.06 35.41
N ILE A 632 15.43 2.40 35.89
CA ILE A 632 16.43 3.15 35.11
C ILE A 632 17.47 2.18 34.59
N ALA A 633 17.47 1.95 33.28
CA ALA A 633 18.34 1.01 32.60
C ALA A 633 19.74 1.59 32.32
N PRO A 634 20.78 0.73 32.31
CA PRO A 634 20.74 -0.70 32.66
C PRO A 634 20.67 -0.91 34.18
N THR A 635 19.97 -1.96 34.64
CA THR A 635 19.90 -2.31 36.07
C THR A 635 20.76 -3.54 36.41
N PRO A 636 21.44 -3.56 37.58
CA PRO A 636 22.31 -4.68 37.97
C PRO A 636 21.56 -5.90 38.55
N SER A 637 20.23 -5.96 38.46
CA SER A 637 19.35 -6.90 39.18
C SER A 637 18.93 -8.10 38.32
N THR A 638 18.48 -9.20 38.92
CA THR A 638 17.83 -10.33 38.20
C THR A 638 16.36 -10.51 38.59
N SER A 639 15.69 -9.44 39.05
CA SER A 639 14.29 -9.45 39.52
C SER A 639 13.28 -9.01 38.44
N ASP A 640 12.00 -8.86 38.79
CA ASP A 640 10.91 -8.27 37.98
C ASP A 640 11.06 -6.76 37.69
N PHE A 641 12.26 -6.22 37.90
CA PHE A 641 12.66 -4.82 37.68
C PHE A 641 14.02 -4.75 36.97
N HIS A 642 14.24 -5.67 36.04
CA HIS A 642 15.48 -5.81 35.29
C HIS A 642 15.35 -5.26 33.85
N SER A 643 16.34 -4.49 33.42
CA SER A 643 16.48 -4.03 32.04
C SER A 643 17.97 -3.92 31.70
N ASP A 644 18.36 -4.54 30.58
CA ASP A 644 19.72 -4.49 30.02
C ASP A 644 19.75 -3.60 28.76
N ALA A 645 18.72 -2.79 28.53
CA ALA A 645 18.67 -1.86 27.40
C ALA A 645 19.79 -0.81 27.51
N HIS A 646 20.47 -0.55 26.38
CA HIS A 646 21.54 0.45 26.31
C HIS A 646 21.20 1.62 25.36
N GLY A 647 20.26 1.43 24.44
CA GLY A 647 19.70 2.47 23.60
C GLY A 647 18.17 2.49 23.66
N HIS A 648 17.57 3.61 23.25
CA HIS A 648 16.12 3.82 23.35
C HIS A 648 15.32 2.82 22.52
N ALA A 649 15.88 2.40 21.38
CA ALA A 649 15.29 1.41 20.49
C ALA A 649 15.40 -0.04 21.00
N ASP A 650 16.13 -0.30 22.09
CA ASP A 650 16.41 -1.67 22.55
C ASP A 650 15.27 -2.26 23.38
N PHE A 651 14.48 -1.44 24.09
CA PHE A 651 13.62 -1.92 25.18
C PHE A 651 12.61 -3.03 24.79
N ASP A 652 12.02 -2.97 23.60
CA ASP A 652 11.02 -3.94 23.14
C ASP A 652 11.64 -5.27 22.64
N ASN A 653 12.97 -5.29 22.51
CA ASN A 653 13.78 -6.44 22.12
C ASN A 653 14.72 -6.92 23.23
N ASP A 654 14.93 -6.10 24.26
CA ASP A 654 15.71 -6.44 25.44
C ASP A 654 15.01 -7.55 26.24
N ALA A 655 15.72 -8.68 26.36
CA ALA A 655 15.19 -9.85 27.02
C ALA A 655 14.91 -9.61 28.51
N ALA A 656 15.72 -8.79 29.18
CA ALA A 656 15.53 -8.43 30.57
C ALA A 656 14.26 -7.59 30.76
N THR A 657 14.08 -6.53 29.98
CA THR A 657 12.90 -5.64 30.02
C THR A 657 11.61 -6.42 29.78
N MET A 658 11.52 -7.16 28.68
CA MET A 658 10.32 -7.92 28.31
C MET A 658 9.98 -9.00 29.33
N THR A 659 11.00 -9.68 29.87
CA THR A 659 10.83 -10.65 30.96
C THR A 659 10.29 -9.98 32.23
N SER A 660 10.83 -8.83 32.63
CA SER A 660 10.35 -8.06 33.80
C SER A 660 8.89 -7.65 33.68
N ILE A 661 8.47 -7.21 32.48
CA ILE A 661 7.08 -6.89 32.19
C ILE A 661 6.17 -8.10 32.45
N LEU A 662 6.51 -9.28 31.91
CA LEU A 662 5.74 -10.50 32.12
C LEU A 662 5.68 -10.91 33.60
N LEU A 663 6.82 -10.90 34.30
CA LEU A 663 6.88 -11.26 35.73
C LEU A 663 5.94 -10.38 36.55
N ARG A 664 5.90 -9.09 36.23
CA ARG A 664 5.03 -8.13 36.89
C ARG A 664 3.55 -8.27 36.51
N MET A 665 3.25 -8.63 35.27
CA MET A 665 1.90 -8.96 34.81
C MET A 665 1.34 -10.17 35.58
N LEU A 666 2.10 -11.27 35.58
CA LEU A 666 1.67 -12.57 36.10
C LEU A 666 1.87 -12.71 37.62
N GLN A 667 2.71 -11.87 38.24
CA GLN A 667 3.08 -11.97 39.66
C GLN A 667 3.71 -13.33 40.01
N VAL A 668 4.61 -13.79 39.16
CA VAL A 668 5.36 -15.05 39.30
C VAL A 668 6.85 -14.78 39.47
N PRO A 669 7.62 -15.66 40.15
CA PRO A 669 9.06 -15.44 40.36
C PRO A 669 9.93 -15.73 39.13
N SER A 670 9.39 -16.44 38.13
CA SER A 670 10.08 -16.79 36.88
C SER A 670 9.06 -17.04 35.76
N PRO A 671 9.40 -16.74 34.48
CA PRO A 671 8.47 -16.97 33.37
C PRO A 671 8.18 -18.46 33.15
N PRO A 672 6.92 -18.87 32.99
CA PRO A 672 6.55 -20.25 32.69
C PRO A 672 7.27 -20.84 31.46
N ALA A 673 7.40 -20.06 30.38
CA ALA A 673 8.06 -20.49 29.15
C ALA A 673 9.54 -20.05 29.04
N GLY A 674 10.14 -19.58 30.14
CA GLY A 674 11.49 -19.05 30.15
C GLY A 674 11.60 -17.57 29.69
N PRO A 675 12.81 -16.99 29.72
CA PRO A 675 13.02 -15.58 29.42
C PRO A 675 12.63 -15.24 27.98
N TYR A 676 12.38 -13.95 27.74
CA TYR A 676 11.98 -13.46 26.42
C TYR A 676 12.94 -13.91 25.31
N ARG A 677 12.34 -14.43 24.24
CA ARG A 677 13.01 -14.79 22.99
C ARG A 677 12.10 -14.43 21.83
N GLN A 678 12.63 -13.71 20.86
CA GLN A 678 11.93 -13.41 19.62
C GLN A 678 11.71 -14.66 18.78
N ASN A 679 10.70 -14.61 17.91
CA ASN A 679 10.43 -15.58 16.86
C ASN A 679 10.25 -17.02 17.36
N LEU A 680 9.76 -17.18 18.59
CA LEU A 680 9.36 -18.49 19.07
C LEU A 680 8.19 -19.03 18.22
N PRO A 681 8.12 -20.35 17.98
CA PRO A 681 7.01 -20.95 17.25
C PRO A 681 5.67 -20.60 17.91
N VAL A 682 4.70 -20.22 17.08
CA VAL A 682 3.31 -20.03 17.54
C VAL A 682 2.68 -21.41 17.76
N PRO A 683 2.22 -21.73 18.99
CA PRO A 683 1.52 -22.98 19.25
C PRO A 683 0.24 -23.09 18.38
N ASP A 684 -0.01 -24.28 17.84
CA ASP A 684 -1.21 -24.65 17.07
C ASP A 684 -1.33 -24.09 15.64
N LEU A 685 -0.25 -23.55 15.05
CA LEU A 685 -0.22 -23.44 13.59
C LEU A 685 -0.20 -24.86 12.99
N PRO A 686 -1.06 -25.18 12.00
CA PRO A 686 -0.93 -26.44 11.28
C PRO A 686 0.50 -26.48 10.72
N ALA A 687 1.24 -27.54 11.04
CA ALA A 687 2.56 -27.76 10.48
C ALA A 687 2.46 -27.54 8.96
N ALA A 688 3.31 -26.67 8.41
CA ALA A 688 3.34 -26.42 6.98
C ALA A 688 3.30 -27.79 6.29
N ALA A 689 2.29 -28.00 5.43
CA ALA A 689 2.10 -29.29 4.78
C ALA A 689 3.46 -29.72 4.21
N PRO A 690 3.97 -30.91 4.54
CA PRO A 690 5.27 -31.34 4.06
C PRO A 690 5.22 -31.20 2.54
N THR A 691 6.08 -30.33 2.02
CA THR A 691 6.28 -30.21 0.57
C THR A 691 6.93 -31.53 0.18
N SER A 692 6.10 -32.53 -0.09
CA SER A 692 6.57 -33.76 -0.69
C SER A 692 7.12 -33.34 -2.04
N ALA A 693 8.44 -33.34 -2.15
CA ALA A 693 9.09 -33.27 -3.44
C ALA A 693 8.43 -34.34 -4.32
N PRO A 694 8.05 -34.04 -5.57
CA PRO A 694 7.48 -35.04 -6.45
C PRO A 694 8.41 -36.26 -6.46
N THR A 695 7.85 -37.40 -6.06
CA THR A 695 8.56 -38.68 -5.99
C THR A 695 9.17 -38.97 -7.36
N GLY A 696 10.50 -38.97 -7.46
CA GLY A 696 11.21 -39.23 -8.72
C GLY A 696 12.50 -38.42 -8.95
N MET A 697 12.76 -37.35 -8.20
CA MET A 697 14.03 -36.62 -8.32
C MET A 697 15.05 -37.09 -7.29
N THR A 698 16.10 -37.77 -7.74
CA THR A 698 17.30 -38.03 -6.94
C THR A 698 18.17 -36.80 -6.96
N THR A 699 18.34 -36.14 -5.81
CA THR A 699 19.34 -35.07 -5.66
C THR A 699 20.72 -35.69 -5.66
N GLN A 700 21.46 -35.59 -6.77
CA GLN A 700 22.91 -35.79 -6.71
C GLN A 700 23.56 -34.47 -6.30
N THR A 701 24.07 -34.43 -5.07
CA THR A 701 25.01 -33.40 -4.65
C THR A 701 26.31 -33.60 -5.44
N LEU A 702 26.50 -32.85 -6.52
CA LEU A 702 27.82 -32.70 -7.13
C LEU A 702 28.68 -31.89 -6.15
N VAL A 703 29.42 -32.61 -5.32
CA VAL A 703 30.58 -32.04 -4.63
C VAL A 703 31.54 -31.63 -5.74
N ALA A 704 31.79 -30.33 -5.88
CA ALA A 704 32.83 -29.83 -6.77
C ALA A 704 34.17 -30.42 -6.29
N SER A 705 34.62 -31.49 -6.95
CA SER A 705 35.95 -32.03 -6.72
C SER A 705 36.94 -31.00 -7.23
N THR A 706 37.82 -30.56 -6.35
CA THR A 706 39.00 -29.75 -6.65
C THR A 706 39.69 -30.25 -7.91
N VAL A 707 39.92 -29.33 -8.85
CA VAL A 707 40.72 -29.57 -10.06
C VAL A 707 42.07 -30.16 -9.65
N PRO A 708 42.51 -31.30 -10.22
CA PRO A 708 43.84 -31.83 -9.92
C PRO A 708 44.92 -30.89 -10.46
N GLU A 709 45.87 -30.58 -9.60
CA GLU A 709 47.11 -29.88 -9.90
C GLU A 709 47.86 -30.64 -11.01
N ALA A 710 47.93 -30.06 -12.22
CA ALA A 710 48.64 -30.65 -13.34
C ALA A 710 50.15 -30.45 -13.17
N ALA A 711 50.87 -31.55 -13.00
CA ALA A 711 52.31 -31.64 -12.89
C ALA A 711 53.05 -31.14 -14.14
N ALA A 712 54.23 -30.58 -13.90
CA ALA A 712 55.16 -30.01 -14.86
C ALA A 712 55.67 -30.97 -15.94
N ALA A 713 55.76 -30.49 -17.19
CA ALA A 713 56.71 -30.97 -18.20
C ALA A 713 56.99 -29.91 -19.30
N THR A 714 58.17 -29.30 -19.19
CA THR A 714 59.12 -28.69 -20.16
C THR A 714 58.82 -28.51 -21.66
N ASN A 715 59.26 -27.33 -22.14
CA ASN A 715 59.91 -26.95 -23.43
C ASN A 715 59.08 -26.39 -24.61
N GLY A 716 59.31 -25.11 -24.91
CA GLY A 716 59.16 -24.50 -26.25
C GLY A 716 58.50 -23.10 -26.29
N ALA A 717 59.28 -22.03 -26.43
CA ALA A 717 58.87 -20.62 -26.59
C ALA A 717 58.83 -20.20 -28.10
N PRO A 718 58.47 -18.95 -28.53
CA PRO A 718 57.55 -17.90 -28.00
C PRO A 718 56.67 -17.15 -29.08
N ALA A 719 55.87 -16.17 -28.60
CA ALA A 719 55.39 -14.89 -29.22
C ALA A 719 54.12 -14.93 -30.11
N GLU A 720 53.14 -13.99 -30.07
CA GLU A 720 53.03 -12.58 -29.64
C GLU A 720 51.66 -12.33 -28.94
N ALA A 721 51.56 -11.77 -27.73
CA ALA A 721 51.54 -10.36 -27.32
C ALA A 721 50.24 -9.57 -27.67
N GLY A 722 49.44 -9.23 -26.64
CA GLY A 722 48.37 -8.21 -26.72
C GLY A 722 47.34 -8.29 -25.57
N ALA A 723 47.57 -7.51 -24.50
CA ALA A 723 46.78 -7.33 -23.27
C ALA A 723 45.27 -7.06 -23.50
N GLY A 724 44.34 -7.28 -22.57
CA GLY A 724 44.32 -7.58 -21.13
C GLY A 724 42.86 -7.78 -20.65
N PRO A 725 42.62 -8.16 -19.39
CA PRO A 725 41.41 -8.88 -18.98
C PRO A 725 40.25 -7.99 -18.53
N ILE A 726 39.03 -8.31 -18.96
CA ILE A 726 37.80 -7.96 -18.23
C ILE A 726 37.48 -9.16 -17.34
N ALA A 727 37.64 -9.01 -16.03
CA ALA A 727 37.22 -10.01 -15.06
C ALA A 727 35.70 -10.10 -15.06
N ALA A 728 35.16 -11.15 -15.67
CA ALA A 728 33.76 -11.53 -15.54
C ALA A 728 33.56 -12.20 -14.17
N LEU A 729 32.78 -11.55 -13.30
CA LEU A 729 32.20 -12.18 -12.12
C LEU A 729 31.21 -13.26 -12.60
N ALA A 730 31.58 -14.53 -12.49
CA ALA A 730 30.69 -15.64 -12.78
C ALA A 730 29.70 -15.80 -11.62
N MET A 731 28.48 -15.25 -11.74
CA MET A 731 27.36 -15.68 -10.91
C MET A 731 26.89 -17.04 -11.41
N GLY A 732 26.90 -18.03 -10.52
CA GLY A 732 26.49 -19.40 -10.81
C GLY A 732 25.02 -19.46 -11.24
N ALA A 733 24.80 -19.86 -12.49
CA ALA A 733 23.48 -20.22 -12.99
C ALA A 733 23.22 -21.70 -12.68
N THR A 734 22.16 -21.98 -11.92
CA THR A 734 21.61 -23.34 -11.77
C THR A 734 20.83 -23.68 -13.02
N VAL A 735 21.37 -24.60 -13.84
CA VAL A 735 20.68 -25.12 -15.03
C VAL A 735 19.95 -26.40 -14.63
N VAL A 736 18.62 -26.43 -14.78
CA VAL A 736 17.81 -27.65 -14.68
C VAL A 736 17.73 -28.25 -16.08
N ILE A 737 18.36 -29.40 -16.29
CA ILE A 737 18.27 -30.15 -17.55
C ILE A 737 17.30 -31.33 -17.33
N ALA A 738 16.22 -31.37 -18.11
CA ALA A 738 15.40 -32.56 -18.24
C ALA A 738 16.07 -33.50 -19.25
N THR A 739 16.48 -34.69 -18.80
CA THR A 739 16.98 -35.73 -19.70
C THR A 739 15.93 -36.83 -19.83
N ASP A 740 15.24 -36.87 -20.96
CA ASP A 740 14.63 -38.10 -21.45
C ASP A 740 15.69 -38.85 -22.26
N ALA A 741 16.05 -40.05 -21.79
CA ALA A 741 16.91 -40.97 -22.50
C ALA A 741 16.11 -42.24 -22.79
N THR A 742 15.74 -42.47 -24.05
CA THR A 742 15.66 -43.83 -24.61
C THR A 742 15.96 -43.82 -26.12
N GLU A 743 16.78 -44.81 -26.49
CA GLU A 743 17.05 -45.37 -27.82
C GLU A 743 18.32 -44.93 -28.60
N THR A 744 18.94 -45.98 -29.16
CA THR A 744 20.33 -46.12 -29.65
C THR A 744 20.31 -46.47 -31.16
N PRO A 745 21.45 -46.59 -31.89
CA PRO A 745 21.78 -45.79 -33.07
C PRO A 745 21.65 -46.52 -34.42
N ALA A 746 21.67 -45.76 -35.54
CA ALA A 746 21.99 -46.32 -36.86
C ALA A 746 22.67 -45.31 -37.82
N ALA A 747 23.93 -45.64 -38.13
CA ALA A 747 24.67 -45.57 -39.42
C ALA A 747 24.71 -44.30 -40.32
N ILE A 748 25.91 -43.69 -40.32
CA ILE A 748 26.80 -43.33 -41.46
C ILE A 748 26.18 -43.01 -42.84
N GLY A 749 26.41 -41.77 -43.31
CA GLY A 749 26.37 -41.36 -44.72
C GLY A 749 27.09 -40.04 -44.93
N SER A 750 28.01 -40.01 -45.91
CA SER A 750 29.05 -39.02 -46.16
C SER A 750 28.63 -37.75 -46.92
N ALA A 751 29.35 -36.66 -46.62
CA ALA A 751 29.74 -35.48 -47.42
C ALA A 751 28.99 -35.11 -48.72
N GLU A 752 28.59 -33.84 -48.83
CA GLU A 752 29.03 -32.95 -49.93
C GLU A 752 28.71 -31.47 -49.67
N SER A 753 29.59 -30.59 -50.17
CA SER A 753 29.55 -29.13 -50.11
C SER A 753 29.02 -28.52 -51.42
N ALA A 754 28.22 -27.43 -51.33
CA ALA A 754 27.99 -26.35 -52.32
C ALA A 754 26.54 -25.84 -52.17
N ALA A 755 26.14 -24.58 -52.39
CA ALA A 755 26.80 -23.31 -52.66
C ALA A 755 25.78 -22.22 -52.26
N VAL A 756 26.29 -21.02 -51.95
CA VAL A 756 25.50 -19.82 -51.65
C VAL A 756 24.76 -19.36 -52.91
N VAL A 757 23.43 -19.25 -52.85
CA VAL A 757 22.60 -18.52 -53.83
C VAL A 757 21.95 -17.36 -53.10
N GLY A 758 22.29 -16.13 -53.51
CA GLY A 758 21.76 -14.91 -52.92
C GLY A 758 20.25 -14.73 -53.15
N PRO A 759 19.55 -13.98 -52.28
CA PRO A 759 18.11 -13.82 -52.41
C PRO A 759 17.77 -12.88 -53.58
N ALA A 760 16.84 -13.32 -54.42
CA ALA A 760 16.16 -12.50 -55.41
C ALA A 760 15.32 -11.43 -54.69
N VAL A 761 15.55 -10.17 -55.04
CA VAL A 761 14.78 -9.01 -54.56
C VAL A 761 13.40 -9.02 -55.24
N LEU A 762 12.36 -9.36 -54.47
CA LEU A 762 10.97 -9.09 -54.82
C LEU A 762 10.70 -7.60 -54.58
N ALA A 763 10.42 -6.85 -55.65
CA ALA A 763 10.09 -5.44 -55.58
C ALA A 763 8.72 -5.24 -54.90
N LEU A 764 8.70 -4.49 -53.80
CA LEU A 764 7.48 -3.96 -53.18
C LEU A 764 7.00 -2.73 -53.96
N PRO A 765 5.68 -2.48 -54.07
CA PRO A 765 5.17 -1.30 -54.76
C PRO A 765 5.56 -0.02 -54.01
N GLU A 766 6.15 0.93 -54.74
CA GLU A 766 6.51 2.26 -54.25
C GLU A 766 5.28 3.01 -53.71
N ILE A 767 5.25 3.27 -52.40
CA ILE A 767 4.43 4.34 -51.84
C ILE A 767 5.19 5.65 -52.12
N ARG A 768 4.70 6.42 -53.08
CA ARG A 768 5.17 7.79 -53.31
C ARG A 768 4.67 8.69 -52.18
N ILE A 769 5.58 9.15 -51.33
CA ILE A 769 5.34 10.27 -50.42
C ILE A 769 5.56 11.55 -51.23
N PRO A 770 4.53 12.39 -51.47
CA PRO A 770 4.75 13.71 -52.07
C PRO A 770 5.46 14.61 -51.05
N ALA A 771 6.55 15.23 -51.48
CA ALA A 771 7.24 16.28 -50.75
C ALA A 771 6.29 17.46 -50.45
N GLU A 772 6.35 17.96 -49.22
CA GLU A 772 5.93 19.29 -48.76
C GLU A 772 4.65 19.86 -49.41
N ALA A 773 3.49 19.33 -49.01
CA ALA A 773 2.25 20.08 -49.11
C ALA A 773 2.12 20.97 -47.86
N ALA A 774 2.54 22.23 -47.97
CA ALA A 774 2.15 23.29 -47.06
C ALA A 774 0.62 23.47 -47.13
N ILE A 775 -0.12 22.70 -46.34
CA ILE A 775 -1.55 22.93 -46.09
C ILE A 775 -1.63 23.94 -44.96
N SER A 776 -1.93 25.19 -45.29
CA SER A 776 -2.44 26.16 -44.31
C SER A 776 -3.63 25.52 -43.58
N PRO A 777 -3.67 25.46 -42.24
CA PRO A 777 -4.73 24.77 -41.52
C PRO A 777 -6.07 25.45 -41.84
N LYS A 778 -6.92 24.75 -42.59
CA LYS A 778 -8.29 25.20 -42.87
C LYS A 778 -9.27 24.70 -41.80
N SER A 779 -8.79 23.91 -40.84
CA SER A 779 -9.56 23.42 -39.70
C SER A 779 -8.73 23.43 -38.41
N SER A 780 -9.39 23.35 -37.26
CA SER A 780 -8.79 23.33 -35.92
C SER A 780 -8.01 22.06 -35.58
N SER A 781 -7.74 21.16 -36.55
CA SER A 781 -7.01 19.90 -36.31
C SER A 781 -6.11 19.49 -37.48
N PRO A 782 -4.78 19.65 -37.36
CA PRO A 782 -3.80 19.25 -38.38
C PRO A 782 -3.85 17.76 -38.77
N ALA A 783 -4.12 16.87 -37.81
CA ALA A 783 -4.23 15.43 -38.05
C ALA A 783 -5.37 15.09 -39.02
N PHE A 784 -6.52 15.77 -38.91
CA PHE A 784 -7.66 15.54 -39.81
C PHE A 784 -7.41 16.04 -41.22
N ASP A 785 -6.68 17.15 -41.36
CA ASP A 785 -6.29 17.66 -42.67
C ASP A 785 -5.37 16.65 -43.39
N VAL A 786 -4.48 15.97 -42.65
CA VAL A 786 -3.66 14.86 -43.15
C VAL A 786 -4.52 13.63 -43.49
N LEU A 787 -5.50 13.25 -42.67
CA LEU A 787 -6.39 12.12 -42.96
C LEU A 787 -7.21 12.38 -44.22
N ARG A 788 -7.80 13.57 -44.37
CA ARG A 788 -8.53 13.97 -45.60
C ARG A 788 -7.63 13.92 -46.82
N ALA A 789 -6.40 14.41 -46.71
CA ALA A 789 -5.41 14.35 -47.80
C ALA A 789 -5.08 12.90 -48.22
N ASN A 790 -5.20 11.94 -47.29
CA ASN A 790 -5.00 10.52 -47.53
C ASN A 790 -6.29 9.74 -47.89
N GLY A 791 -7.39 10.44 -48.21
CA GLY A 791 -8.63 9.83 -48.72
C GLY A 791 -9.63 9.38 -47.67
N TYR A 792 -9.47 9.80 -46.41
CA TYR A 792 -10.48 9.57 -45.37
C TYR A 792 -11.65 10.55 -45.53
N THR A 793 -12.88 10.05 -45.38
CA THR A 793 -14.10 10.87 -45.43
C THR A 793 -14.80 10.89 -44.07
N PHE A 794 -15.38 12.05 -43.74
CA PHE A 794 -16.01 12.33 -42.46
C PHE A 794 -17.47 12.64 -42.72
N GLU A 795 -18.40 12.06 -41.95
CA GLU A 795 -19.79 12.51 -42.03
C GLU A 795 -19.89 13.91 -41.45
N ASP A 796 -20.26 14.89 -42.29
CA ASP A 796 -20.46 16.28 -41.89
C ASP A 796 -21.91 16.44 -41.42
N GLU A 797 -22.12 16.46 -40.09
CA GLU A 797 -23.45 16.71 -39.52
C GLU A 797 -23.97 18.13 -39.82
N SER A 798 -23.15 19.04 -40.36
CA SER A 798 -23.61 20.37 -40.77
C SER A 798 -24.52 20.37 -42.02
N LEU A 799 -24.73 19.20 -42.65
CA LEU A 799 -25.48 19.06 -43.92
C LEU A 799 -26.71 18.14 -43.84
N ARG A 800 -27.13 17.64 -42.68
CA ARG A 800 -28.45 16.98 -42.57
C ARG A 800 -29.56 18.04 -42.63
N PRO A 801 -30.49 18.00 -43.60
CA PRO A 801 -31.68 18.84 -43.52
C PRO A 801 -32.43 18.46 -42.24
N ARG A 802 -32.68 19.43 -41.36
CA ARG A 802 -33.64 19.24 -40.27
C ARG A 802 -34.96 18.84 -40.89
N SER A 803 -35.45 17.64 -40.59
CA SER A 803 -36.80 17.22 -40.96
C SER A 803 -37.81 18.07 -40.19
N ASP A 804 -38.76 18.65 -40.90
CA ASP A 804 -39.84 19.52 -40.41
C ASP A 804 -40.89 18.78 -39.54
N ASP A 805 -40.48 18.05 -38.50
CA ASP A 805 -41.42 17.35 -37.60
C ASP A 805 -41.43 17.86 -36.14
N ASP A 806 -40.59 18.83 -35.77
CA ASP A 806 -40.58 19.39 -34.40
C ASP A 806 -41.36 20.71 -34.23
N ALA A 807 -42.10 21.17 -35.24
CA ALA A 807 -42.85 22.43 -35.19
C ALA A 807 -44.27 22.30 -34.61
N ASN A 808 -44.64 21.19 -33.94
CA ASN A 808 -46.02 21.03 -33.46
C ASN A 808 -46.15 20.33 -32.10
N ARG A 809 -45.38 20.77 -31.09
CA ARG A 809 -45.71 20.55 -29.67
C ARG A 809 -45.28 21.74 -28.83
N ASN A 810 -46.12 22.78 -28.80
CA ASN A 810 -46.41 23.59 -27.61
C ASN A 810 -47.32 24.75 -27.99
N GLY A 811 -48.60 24.46 -28.15
CA GLY A 811 -49.67 25.44 -28.07
C GLY A 811 -50.49 25.17 -26.80
N ALA A 812 -50.50 26.13 -25.87
CA ALA A 812 -51.70 26.64 -25.20
C ALA A 812 -51.41 27.22 -23.79
N ASN A 813 -51.99 28.41 -23.60
CA ASN A 813 -52.32 29.13 -22.36
C ASN A 813 -51.17 29.93 -21.71
N GLY A 814 -51.24 31.26 -21.53
CA GLY A 814 -52.39 32.14 -21.49
C GLY A 814 -52.09 33.60 -21.84
N THR A 815 -53.18 34.28 -22.12
CA THR A 815 -53.43 35.55 -22.80
C THR A 815 -52.89 36.85 -22.17
N PRO A 816 -52.88 37.96 -22.95
CA PRO A 816 -52.14 39.19 -22.68
C PRO A 816 -52.98 40.33 -22.08
N GLY A 817 -52.31 41.34 -21.51
CA GLY A 817 -52.88 42.64 -21.14
C GLY A 817 -51.86 43.76 -21.39
N PRO A 818 -52.26 44.94 -21.94
CA PRO A 818 -51.35 45.77 -22.73
C PRO A 818 -50.78 47.00 -22.02
N ALA A 819 -49.65 47.46 -22.57
CA ALA A 819 -49.16 48.82 -22.77
C ALA A 819 -49.60 49.96 -21.81
N GLY A 820 -48.61 50.72 -21.32
CA GLY A 820 -48.83 52.13 -21.00
C GLY A 820 -47.79 52.78 -20.09
N GLY A 821 -46.72 53.32 -20.68
CA GLY A 821 -46.22 54.68 -20.42
C GLY A 821 -45.68 55.08 -19.04
N GLY A 822 -44.50 55.72 -19.05
CA GLY A 822 -44.22 56.85 -18.18
C GLY A 822 -42.91 56.81 -17.40
N SER A 823 -41.93 57.59 -17.89
CA SER A 823 -41.09 58.54 -17.12
C SER A 823 -40.42 58.11 -15.81
N GLY A 824 -39.08 58.12 -15.80
CA GLY A 824 -38.21 58.03 -14.60
C GLY A 824 -38.24 59.27 -13.70
N PRO A 825 -37.15 59.69 -13.02
CA PRO A 825 -35.87 59.02 -12.71
C PRO A 825 -35.51 59.07 -11.18
N GLY A 826 -34.33 58.54 -10.81
CA GLY A 826 -33.66 58.78 -9.51
C GLY A 826 -34.12 57.87 -8.37
N GLU A 827 -33.36 57.63 -7.32
CA GLU A 827 -31.96 57.87 -6.99
C GLU A 827 -31.63 56.96 -5.78
N ALA A 828 -30.36 56.62 -5.64
CA ALA A 828 -29.63 56.36 -4.39
C ALA A 828 -30.00 55.21 -3.41
N SER A 829 -28.91 54.46 -3.09
CA SER A 829 -28.60 53.81 -1.80
C SER A 829 -29.47 52.61 -1.42
N SER A 830 -28.99 51.51 -0.85
CA SER A 830 -27.86 51.21 0.05
C SER A 830 -27.65 49.68 -0.09
N GLY A 831 -26.44 49.12 -0.01
CA GLY A 831 -25.69 48.99 1.23
C GLY A 831 -25.79 47.56 1.77
N SER A 832 -24.66 46.85 1.68
CA SER A 832 -24.18 45.85 2.63
C SER A 832 -24.79 44.44 2.68
N ALA A 833 -23.92 43.49 2.32
CA ALA A 833 -23.64 42.22 3.00
C ALA A 833 -24.75 41.17 3.12
N ARG A 834 -24.58 40.06 2.39
CA ARG A 834 -23.99 38.83 2.94
C ARG A 834 -23.33 38.01 1.85
#